data_AF-S8F858-F1
#
_entry.id   AF-S8F858-F1
#
_cell.length_a   1.000
_cell.length_b   1.000
_cell.length_c   1.000
_cell.angle_alpha   90.00
_cell.angle_beta   90.00
_cell.angle_gamma   90.00
#
_symmetry.space_group_name_H-M   'P 1'
#
loop_
_entity.id
_entity.type
_entity.pdbx_description
1 polymer ?
#
loop_
_entity_poly.entity_id
_entity_poly.type
_entity_poly.pdbx_seq_one_letter_code
_entity_poly.pdbx_strand_id
1 'polypeptide(L)'
;MAAVTRDPPLGARVEVPPGRGVVRFCGATSFSQGKWVGIELNEQNGKNDGTVQGIKYFACKPGHGVFVRPSQVKVVADSPVATPSVTRPGLGHARTGSTGLARVPSARLAPASPGRTAPSSPGRTAPSSPGRTAASSPRAASPAKPSGLVTSPLAPRLGSPTKRTPPSLSARAPPSRRSSINPGSAVSPTLNRQGSFESAQGDGPARPFAKGLTPSPMLTTGHAPQPPSSLRRVSGDSEEPQSPVILQEPDRPSTPAKPPAPQPIDDTELQELRAKVRVLEAKRADDARHVRELETRLSEAESFVALRPKLQAKLQQQQTELIATRRELADAQQLAGLADNRVVDAQEQLEMAMLDKEMAEERAELAEAELEEVKEKLAVVEVELQVVREGGGEGSEGAENTVKQSLAYVQLERQNERLKEALVRLRDITSESETENRKRIADMEKDISTLDELQVQHDEALYKLANAEVQVEELKMQLDDALGAEEMLVQLTERNLMLGEKIEEMRITIEDLEALKELNDELEENHVETEKAMQEEIEAKETQIRDQTAKIASLEEACQDLEGTIVRFRELVVQLQTELDTLRSETQVAQQESVSAASQTATMMSLNLKLQSSASKNQARHIDLEVKRIEAREAQELLSIIQPYLPQVYVESDTDATSCYLFFQRLAAKLDLINTAAAQNHNLPESLNGAVSGVLVGVCEMRGRLSSLSTTCKRFASILRRCDVESFLNIGRMYPDIAPMEKRIDMHIDLLRREEFRDAECVTDAAKMQAQFDHLAETYFGGYEFDLGEREHGMALSCDHDLEMFAAAVGYVKTSVAAILKDEDVELNLGELEPETVFFEPLQKLLNQSRSARVLSKKLTKRLEELTLDSSALKAQIVPQLQALADLTPELVNFGFGLAQQVMPYLNEKVRGDKEQFKLSNVLAFVQQSATASVGQRNKDDASSWELVANFISQVMQEANKLMPAAMEHEHVLKLSGTAPWVLRVAEIKAATAVNVEAERKVAQLNDEMQALARTLRARDQQIQESGIKIELMERRMEASKKQGDAIVDLENELMKARKQERAYEEAMEQLQADLDALEQDNAKLKTAVSTTESKPAGPQPTEQETVAVEGSLETSYLLEQIDALRGTVRFLRTENSYLRGQDLLREIEALPPLHEPISREPTPPLVPSTLSDSDDSDSDEPSPPPTLRTLSAESKLLYREVIKYTSSPRVVDLSVMRAKREGEKPHKHWMPKEKTPAYQVLKRKMEGEKLGRRLQGLLERTSALAAR
;
A
#
# COMPACT_ATOMS: atom_id res chain seq x y z
N MET A 1 40.60 19.13 25.45
CA MET A 1 41.01 17.99 26.31
C MET A 1 40.86 16.71 25.52
N ALA A 2 41.77 15.76 25.65
CA ALA A 2 41.66 14.46 24.99
C ALA A 2 40.72 13.54 25.78
N ALA A 3 39.73 12.93 25.12
CA ALA A 3 38.90 11.89 25.71
C ALA A 3 39.64 10.55 25.61
N VAL A 4 40.02 9.97 26.76
CA VAL A 4 40.69 8.66 26.79
C VAL A 4 39.71 7.58 26.35
N THR A 5 39.91 7.06 25.15
CA THR A 5 39.13 5.95 24.57
C THR A 5 39.42 4.66 25.33
N ARG A 6 38.59 4.36 26.34
CA ARG A 6 38.57 3.05 26.98
C ARG A 6 38.14 2.00 25.95
N ASP A 7 38.96 0.95 25.81
CA ASP A 7 38.56 -0.24 25.05
C ASP A 7 37.23 -0.81 25.60
N PRO A 8 36.31 -1.26 24.74
CA PRO A 8 35.10 -1.94 25.19
C PRO A 8 35.50 -3.30 25.82
N PRO A 9 35.11 -3.59 27.08
CA PRO A 9 35.50 -4.82 27.74
C PRO A 9 34.80 -6.03 27.10
N LEU A 10 35.46 -7.20 27.16
CA LEU A 10 34.86 -8.47 26.73
C LEU A 10 33.54 -8.72 27.50
N GLY A 11 32.48 -9.06 26.77
CA GLY A 11 31.13 -9.19 27.32
C GLY A 11 30.29 -7.90 27.31
N ALA A 12 30.83 -6.75 26.91
CA ALA A 12 30.04 -5.53 26.74
C ALA A 12 28.98 -5.70 25.63
N ARG A 13 27.75 -5.23 25.90
CA ARG A 13 26.74 -5.01 24.87
C ARG A 13 27.09 -3.75 24.09
N VAL A 14 27.17 -3.89 22.78
CA VAL A 14 27.64 -2.84 21.88
C VAL A 14 26.78 -2.78 20.62
N GLU A 15 26.69 -1.58 20.07
CA GLU A 15 26.02 -1.30 18.80
C GLU A 15 27.08 -0.96 17.75
N VAL A 16 26.99 -1.64 16.61
CA VAL A 16 27.88 -1.53 15.45
C VAL A 16 27.04 -1.52 14.17
N PRO A 17 27.56 -1.06 13.01
CA PRO A 17 26.77 -0.94 11.79
C PRO A 17 25.95 -2.20 11.37
N PRO A 18 26.45 -3.45 11.47
CA PRO A 18 25.65 -4.64 11.14
C PRO A 18 24.66 -5.09 12.24
N GLY A 19 24.52 -4.33 13.33
CA GLY A 19 23.51 -4.58 14.37
C GLY A 19 24.05 -4.58 15.80
N ARG A 20 23.20 -4.97 16.75
CA ARG A 20 23.56 -5.05 18.18
C ARG A 20 24.20 -6.40 18.49
N GLY A 21 25.27 -6.39 19.28
CA GLY A 21 26.03 -7.59 19.64
C GLY A 21 26.74 -7.51 20.98
N VAL A 22 27.54 -8.54 21.24
CA VAL A 22 28.38 -8.68 22.44
C VAL A 22 29.83 -8.81 22.03
N VAL A 23 30.73 -8.02 22.64
CA VAL A 23 32.18 -8.13 22.38
C VAL A 23 32.70 -9.49 22.86
N ARG A 24 33.22 -10.29 21.95
CA ARG A 24 33.81 -11.61 22.21
C ARG A 24 35.34 -11.64 22.09
N PHE A 25 35.93 -10.73 21.32
CA PHE A 25 37.37 -10.60 21.13
C PHE A 25 37.79 -9.12 21.09
N CYS A 26 38.97 -8.78 21.60
CA CYS A 26 39.56 -7.44 21.48
C CYS A 26 41.09 -7.56 21.51
N GLY A 27 41.77 -7.30 20.38
CA GLY A 27 43.20 -7.56 20.24
C GLY A 27 43.72 -7.34 18.82
N ALA A 28 44.99 -7.67 18.57
CA ALA A 28 45.55 -7.71 17.21
C ALA A 28 45.13 -9.01 16.49
N THR A 29 45.06 -8.98 15.15
CA THR A 29 44.70 -10.15 14.33
C THR A 29 45.77 -10.44 13.28
N SER A 30 45.82 -11.68 12.78
CA SER A 30 46.75 -12.11 11.74
C SER A 30 46.42 -11.53 10.35
N PHE A 31 45.14 -11.25 10.10
CA PHE A 31 44.64 -10.85 8.79
C PHE A 31 44.80 -9.36 8.48
N SER A 32 45.00 -8.50 9.49
CA SER A 32 45.19 -7.06 9.30
C SER A 32 45.81 -6.41 10.54
N GLN A 33 46.80 -5.54 10.34
CA GLN A 33 47.53 -4.88 11.42
C GLN A 33 46.64 -3.94 12.28
N GLY A 34 47.11 -3.65 13.49
CA GLY A 34 46.39 -2.85 14.48
C GLY A 34 45.31 -3.63 15.25
N LYS A 35 44.59 -2.93 16.13
CA LYS A 35 43.60 -3.54 17.03
C LYS A 35 42.24 -3.72 16.35
N TRP A 36 41.55 -4.80 16.69
CA TRP A 36 40.23 -5.18 16.21
C TRP A 36 39.35 -5.67 17.36
N VAL A 37 38.06 -5.42 17.26
CA VAL A 37 37.02 -5.89 18.18
C VAL A 37 36.17 -6.93 17.44
N GLY A 38 36.20 -8.17 17.90
CA GLY A 38 35.36 -9.25 17.40
C GLY A 38 34.06 -9.33 18.20
N ILE A 39 32.92 -9.33 17.51
CA ILE A 39 31.58 -9.19 18.09
C ILE A 39 30.69 -10.34 17.60
N GLU A 40 29.93 -10.91 18.52
CA GLU A 40 28.82 -11.81 18.23
C GLU A 40 27.52 -10.99 18.19
N LEU A 41 26.90 -10.91 17.01
CA LEU A 41 25.64 -10.21 16.78
C LEU A 41 24.46 -11.08 17.26
N ASN A 42 23.41 -10.44 17.76
CA ASN A 42 22.19 -11.16 18.17
C ASN A 42 21.40 -11.70 16.95
N GLU A 43 21.51 -11.01 15.81
CA GLU A 43 20.90 -11.34 14.51
C GLU A 43 21.94 -11.85 13.51
N GLN A 44 21.50 -12.51 12.44
CA GLN A 44 22.36 -13.24 11.49
C GLN A 44 23.00 -12.34 10.40
N ASN A 45 23.45 -11.14 10.80
CA ASN A 45 24.00 -10.10 9.93
C ASN A 45 25.55 -10.05 9.95
N GLY A 46 26.20 -11.11 10.46
CA GLY A 46 27.64 -11.25 10.59
C GLY A 46 28.32 -11.83 9.34
N LYS A 47 29.60 -11.52 9.17
CA LYS A 47 30.41 -11.94 8.01
C LYS A 47 31.25 -13.20 8.25
N ASN A 48 31.18 -13.83 9.44
CA ASN A 48 31.90 -15.06 9.79
C ASN A 48 31.24 -15.79 11.00
N ASP A 49 31.89 -16.86 11.50
CA ASP A 49 31.55 -17.65 12.69
C ASP A 49 32.48 -17.38 13.91
N GLY A 50 33.28 -16.30 13.84
CA GLY A 50 34.42 -16.04 14.72
C GLY A 50 35.78 -16.50 14.16
N THR A 51 35.80 -17.11 12.96
CA THR A 51 37.01 -17.53 12.22
C THR A 51 37.28 -16.59 11.02
N VAL A 52 38.54 -16.23 10.79
CA VAL A 52 38.97 -15.46 9.60
C VAL A 52 40.28 -16.06 9.07
N GLN A 53 40.35 -16.32 7.77
CA GLN A 53 41.52 -16.94 7.09
C GLN A 53 42.00 -18.24 7.79
N GLY A 54 41.07 -19.07 8.26
CA GLY A 54 41.37 -20.33 8.96
C GLY A 54 41.80 -20.21 10.42
N ILE A 55 41.99 -18.98 10.94
CA ILE A 55 42.34 -18.73 12.35
C ILE A 55 41.09 -18.32 13.12
N LYS A 56 40.81 -19.03 14.22
CA LYS A 56 39.60 -18.83 15.05
C LYS A 56 39.92 -17.99 16.28
N TYR A 57 39.19 -16.88 16.45
CA TYR A 57 39.41 -15.89 17.52
C TYR A 57 38.35 -15.95 18.61
N PHE A 58 37.12 -16.25 18.21
CA PHE A 58 35.99 -16.55 19.10
C PHE A 58 35.08 -17.58 18.40
N ALA A 59 34.00 -17.97 19.05
CA ALA A 59 33.00 -18.87 18.47
C ALA A 59 31.61 -18.24 18.60
N CYS A 60 30.88 -18.20 17.49
CA CYS A 60 29.46 -17.90 17.42
C CYS A 60 28.80 -18.78 16.33
N LYS A 61 27.51 -18.58 16.06
CA LYS A 61 26.84 -19.21 14.92
C LYS A 61 27.39 -18.70 13.57
N PRO A 62 27.31 -19.48 12.48
CA PRO A 62 27.60 -18.99 11.13
C PRO A 62 26.73 -17.79 10.78
N GLY A 63 27.35 -16.70 10.31
CA GLY A 63 26.64 -15.45 10.02
C GLY A 63 26.32 -14.59 11.25
N HIS A 64 26.94 -14.83 12.42
CA HIS A 64 26.79 -13.96 13.60
C HIS A 64 28.08 -13.24 14.02
N GLY A 65 29.24 -13.59 13.44
CA GLY A 65 30.53 -13.01 13.79
C GLY A 65 30.90 -11.82 12.91
N VAL A 66 31.39 -10.74 13.51
CA VAL A 66 31.98 -9.61 12.78
C VAL A 66 33.21 -9.06 13.49
N PHE A 67 34.17 -8.52 12.74
CA PHE A 67 35.30 -7.77 13.28
C PHE A 67 35.20 -6.32 12.82
N VAL A 68 35.38 -5.39 13.75
CA VAL A 68 35.33 -3.93 13.52
C VAL A 68 36.50 -3.25 14.21
N ARG A 69 36.82 -2.01 13.83
CA ARG A 69 37.79 -1.19 14.59
C ARG A 69 37.15 -0.67 15.88
N PRO A 70 37.90 -0.45 16.97
CA PRO A 70 37.35 0.05 18.24
C PRO A 70 36.54 1.36 18.12
N SER A 71 36.88 2.22 17.15
CA SER A 71 36.16 3.46 16.84
C SER A 71 34.73 3.26 16.30
N GLN A 72 34.41 2.08 15.77
CA GLN A 72 33.09 1.74 15.22
C GLN A 72 32.13 1.16 16.28
N VAL A 73 32.59 1.03 17.53
CA VAL A 73 31.89 0.31 18.62
C VAL A 73 31.26 1.29 19.60
N LYS A 74 29.93 1.46 19.54
CA LYS A 74 29.19 2.26 20.53
C LYS A 74 28.81 1.38 21.73
N VAL A 75 29.29 1.73 22.92
CA VAL A 75 28.91 1.07 24.19
C VAL A 75 27.59 1.66 24.68
N VAL A 76 26.57 0.81 24.86
CA VAL A 76 25.24 1.24 25.32
C VAL A 76 25.19 1.23 26.86
N ALA A 77 24.63 2.28 27.48
CA ALA A 77 24.50 2.42 28.93
C ALA A 77 23.16 3.07 29.33
N ASP A 78 22.45 2.47 30.29
CA ASP A 78 21.06 2.82 30.64
C ASP A 78 20.93 3.67 31.92
N SER A 79 20.19 4.80 31.89
CA SER A 79 19.57 5.53 33.04
C SER A 79 18.84 6.84 32.58
N PRO A 80 17.93 7.49 33.36
CA PRO A 80 16.60 6.95 33.71
C PRO A 80 15.41 7.98 33.84
N VAL A 81 14.23 7.63 33.28
CA VAL A 81 12.85 7.92 33.81
C VAL A 81 12.31 9.37 33.91
N ALA A 82 11.10 9.57 33.33
CA ALA A 82 10.05 10.49 33.82
C ALA A 82 8.64 9.89 33.52
N THR A 83 7.57 10.41 34.15
CA THR A 83 6.19 9.85 34.12
C THR A 83 5.12 10.89 33.80
N PRO A 84 3.92 10.48 33.35
CA PRO A 84 2.70 10.96 34.02
C PRO A 84 1.68 9.83 34.37
N SER A 85 0.44 10.22 34.69
CA SER A 85 -0.51 9.52 35.58
C SER A 85 -1.73 8.88 34.88
N VAL A 86 -2.63 8.30 35.69
CA VAL A 86 -3.75 7.42 35.28
C VAL A 86 -5.11 8.12 35.27
N THR A 87 -5.91 7.86 34.22
CA THR A 87 -7.39 7.82 34.33
C THR A 87 -7.97 6.73 33.41
N ARG A 88 -8.99 6.04 33.90
CA ARG A 88 -9.90 5.17 33.12
C ARG A 88 -11.21 5.92 32.85
N PRO A 89 -12.01 5.47 31.87
CA PRO A 89 -13.36 5.01 32.24
C PRO A 89 -13.58 3.52 31.97
N GLY A 90 -14.62 2.95 32.56
CA GLY A 90 -15.11 1.60 32.30
C GLY A 90 -16.49 1.61 31.65
N LEU A 91 -16.77 0.53 30.91
CA LEU A 91 -18.02 0.22 30.21
C LEU A 91 -19.31 0.49 31.00
N GLY A 92 -20.37 0.93 30.30
CA GLY A 92 -21.75 0.93 30.80
C GLY A 92 -22.77 1.32 29.73
N HIS A 93 -23.67 0.39 29.37
CA HIS A 93 -24.90 0.69 28.62
C HIS A 93 -26.07 0.88 29.59
N ALA A 94 -26.93 1.89 29.39
CA ALA A 94 -28.40 1.76 29.42
C ALA A 94 -29.12 3.11 29.21
N ARG A 95 -30.30 3.02 28.60
CA ARG A 95 -31.17 4.08 28.05
C ARG A 95 -31.94 4.88 29.12
N THR A 96 -32.46 6.04 28.68
CA THR A 96 -33.68 6.74 29.17
C THR A 96 -33.72 7.37 30.57
N GLY A 97 -34.49 8.46 30.69
CA GLY A 97 -34.92 9.07 31.97
C GLY A 97 -34.57 10.56 32.10
N SER A 98 -35.51 11.37 32.59
CA SER A 98 -35.33 12.81 32.82
C SER A 98 -35.71 13.23 34.25
N THR A 99 -35.46 14.51 34.58
CA THR A 99 -35.84 15.24 35.83
C THR A 99 -34.97 15.03 37.09
N GLY A 100 -34.91 16.06 37.96
CA GLY A 100 -34.97 15.79 39.42
C GLY A 100 -33.87 16.27 40.39
N LEU A 101 -33.49 17.56 40.40
CA LEU A 101 -33.10 18.35 41.60
C LEU A 101 -32.34 17.71 42.81
N ALA A 102 -31.07 18.09 42.96
CA ALA A 102 -30.43 18.68 44.17
C ALA A 102 -30.28 17.97 45.55
N ARG A 103 -29.09 18.20 46.16
CA ARG A 103 -28.79 18.53 47.60
C ARG A 103 -28.05 17.51 48.51
N VAL A 104 -26.71 17.65 48.57
CA VAL A 104 -25.74 17.73 49.72
C VAL A 104 -26.13 17.28 51.17
N PRO A 105 -25.19 16.90 52.09
CA PRO A 105 -24.40 15.65 52.15
C PRO A 105 -24.24 15.06 53.61
N SER A 106 -23.27 14.14 53.82
CA SER A 106 -22.28 14.12 54.94
C SER A 106 -22.21 12.86 55.84
N ALA A 107 -21.01 12.65 56.41
CA ALA A 107 -20.66 11.91 57.65
C ALA A 107 -20.82 10.37 57.71
N ARG A 108 -20.02 9.60 58.49
CA ARG A 108 -18.62 9.71 59.01
C ARG A 108 -18.21 8.38 59.71
N LEU A 109 -16.92 8.22 60.03
CA LEU A 109 -16.29 7.34 61.06
C LEU A 109 -15.94 5.87 60.71
N ALA A 110 -14.83 5.44 61.34
CA ALA A 110 -14.36 4.07 61.59
C ALA A 110 -14.35 3.87 63.16
N PRO A 111 -13.61 2.97 63.88
CA PRO A 111 -12.35 2.28 63.53
C PRO A 111 -12.14 0.84 64.11
N ALA A 112 -10.89 0.36 64.01
CA ALA A 112 -10.15 -0.52 64.93
C ALA A 112 -10.18 -2.08 64.78
N SER A 113 -8.99 -2.66 64.97
CA SER A 113 -8.67 -4.08 65.22
C SER A 113 -8.25 -4.24 66.70
N PRO A 114 -8.09 -5.46 67.27
CA PRO A 114 -6.83 -6.21 67.14
C PRO A 114 -6.93 -7.76 67.30
N GLY A 115 -5.79 -8.49 67.20
CA GLY A 115 -5.65 -9.86 67.75
C GLY A 115 -4.67 -10.79 67.01
N ARG A 116 -3.89 -11.60 67.73
CA ARG A 116 -3.04 -12.71 67.22
C ARG A 116 -2.97 -13.86 68.23
N THR A 117 -3.12 -15.11 67.79
CA THR A 117 -2.66 -16.33 68.49
C THR A 117 -2.49 -17.50 67.51
N ALA A 118 -1.70 -18.51 67.89
CA ALA A 118 -1.60 -19.86 67.30
C ALA A 118 -1.79 -20.90 68.45
N PRO A 119 -1.88 -22.24 68.23
CA PRO A 119 -0.67 -23.07 68.05
C PRO A 119 -0.82 -24.47 67.37
N SER A 120 0.27 -25.27 67.42
CA SER A 120 0.38 -26.76 67.46
C SER A 120 0.39 -27.62 66.16
N SER A 121 0.79 -28.90 66.32
CA SER A 121 1.34 -29.88 65.33
C SER A 121 0.79 -31.31 65.63
N PRO A 122 1.34 -32.52 65.27
CA PRO A 122 2.60 -32.93 64.61
C PRO A 122 2.57 -34.16 63.62
N GLY A 123 3.75 -34.62 63.13
CA GLY A 123 4.02 -35.98 62.57
C GLY A 123 4.04 -36.11 61.02
N ARG A 124 4.94 -36.77 60.26
CA ARG A 124 6.22 -37.54 60.43
C ARG A 124 6.21 -39.08 60.26
N THR A 125 6.57 -39.61 59.07
CA THR A 125 7.25 -40.92 58.86
C THR A 125 7.92 -41.07 57.46
N ALA A 126 8.79 -42.07 57.28
CA ALA A 126 9.45 -42.53 56.02
C ALA A 126 9.64 -44.08 56.10
N PRO A 127 10.11 -44.85 55.06
CA PRO A 127 11.47 -44.85 54.47
C PRO A 127 11.45 -44.67 52.91
N SER A 128 12.23 -45.24 51.95
CA SER A 128 13.19 -46.37 51.84
C SER A 128 14.16 -46.26 50.62
N SER A 129 15.08 -47.23 50.41
CA SER A 129 15.93 -47.48 49.21
C SER A 129 16.36 -48.98 49.19
N PRO A 130 16.88 -49.64 48.10
CA PRO A 130 18.06 -49.30 47.25
C PRO A 130 17.82 -49.58 45.72
N GLY A 131 18.79 -49.63 44.78
CA GLY A 131 20.20 -49.16 44.75
C GLY A 131 21.27 -50.18 44.22
N ARG A 132 22.28 -49.68 43.47
CA ARG A 132 23.64 -50.23 43.09
C ARG A 132 23.93 -50.73 41.64
N THR A 133 24.80 -49.95 40.95
CA THR A 133 26.05 -50.34 40.19
C THR A 133 26.06 -51.13 38.85
N ALA A 134 26.92 -50.62 37.93
CA ALA A 134 27.78 -51.33 36.93
C ALA A 134 27.14 -51.93 35.64
N ALA A 135 27.85 -52.19 34.51
CA ALA A 135 29.06 -51.58 33.90
C ALA A 135 29.36 -52.15 32.47
N SER A 136 30.15 -51.40 31.66
CA SER A 136 31.08 -51.86 30.59
C SER A 136 30.61 -52.59 29.30
N SER A 137 31.33 -52.30 28.20
CA SER A 137 31.23 -52.91 26.85
C SER A 137 32.36 -53.91 26.54
N PRO A 138 32.30 -54.62 25.40
CA PRO A 138 33.48 -54.88 24.52
C PRO A 138 33.32 -54.15 23.15
N ARG A 139 34.34 -53.59 22.45
CA ARG A 139 35.63 -54.10 21.88
C ARG A 139 35.48 -54.97 20.59
N ALA A 140 36.34 -54.90 19.56
CA ALA A 140 37.40 -53.94 19.16
C ALA A 140 38.03 -54.25 17.75
N ALA A 141 38.73 -53.25 17.16
CA ALA A 141 39.86 -53.32 16.18
C ALA A 141 39.66 -53.99 14.77
N SER A 142 40.17 -53.51 13.61
CA SER A 142 41.43 -52.79 13.19
C SER A 142 42.64 -53.72 12.96
N PRO A 143 43.66 -53.41 12.09
CA PRO A 143 44.13 -52.13 11.51
C PRO A 143 43.94 -52.06 9.96
N ALA A 144 44.77 -51.55 9.01
CA ALA A 144 46.15 -51.03 8.95
C ALA A 144 46.48 -50.16 7.69
N LYS A 145 47.73 -49.66 7.59
CA LYS A 145 48.44 -48.98 6.46
C LYS A 145 49.98 -49.14 6.71
N PRO A 146 50.89 -49.06 5.70
CA PRO A 146 51.56 -47.78 5.38
C PRO A 146 52.12 -47.62 3.93
N SER A 147 52.89 -46.54 3.71
CA SER A 147 53.40 -45.95 2.47
C SER A 147 54.56 -46.67 1.73
N GLY A 148 54.79 -46.28 0.46
CA GLY A 148 56.04 -46.55 -0.29
C GLY A 148 56.14 -45.78 -1.63
N LEU A 149 57.36 -45.37 -2.02
CA LEU A 149 57.73 -44.90 -3.39
C LEU A 149 57.88 -46.14 -4.31
N VAL A 150 58.02 -46.12 -5.66
CA VAL A 150 58.93 -45.35 -6.54
C VAL A 150 58.48 -45.39 -8.04
N THR A 151 58.97 -44.42 -8.84
CA THR A 151 59.18 -44.40 -10.32
C THR A 151 58.46 -45.37 -11.30
N SER A 152 57.77 -44.80 -12.30
CA SER A 152 57.33 -45.44 -13.57
C SER A 152 58.46 -45.58 -14.62
N PRO A 153 58.34 -46.49 -15.62
CA PRO A 153 57.88 -46.16 -17.00
C PRO A 153 57.08 -47.33 -17.66
N LEU A 154 56.61 -47.37 -18.93
CA LEU A 154 56.58 -46.51 -20.14
C LEU A 154 55.09 -46.06 -20.42
N ALA A 155 54.58 -45.48 -21.54
CA ALA A 155 54.86 -45.34 -22.99
C ALA A 155 54.51 -46.57 -23.87
N PRO A 156 54.12 -46.42 -25.17
CA PRO A 156 54.24 -45.27 -26.11
C PRO A 156 52.89 -44.56 -26.42
N ARG A 157 52.72 -43.44 -27.15
CA ARG A 157 53.47 -42.30 -27.81
C ARG A 157 52.36 -41.34 -28.36
N LEU A 158 52.52 -40.08 -28.80
CA LEU A 158 53.40 -38.90 -28.61
C LEU A 158 52.71 -37.72 -29.37
N GLY A 159 52.75 -36.43 -28.98
CA GLY A 159 53.11 -35.85 -27.69
C GLY A 159 53.69 -34.41 -27.74
N SER A 160 53.01 -33.44 -27.08
CA SER A 160 53.50 -32.11 -26.64
C SER A 160 53.63 -30.97 -27.70
N PRO A 161 53.83 -29.66 -27.33
CA PRO A 161 52.99 -28.86 -26.41
C PRO A 161 52.85 -27.33 -26.74
N THR A 162 51.98 -26.64 -25.98
CA THR A 162 51.99 -25.22 -25.51
C THR A 162 52.73 -24.05 -26.23
N LYS A 163 52.06 -22.87 -26.19
CA LYS A 163 52.56 -21.46 -26.14
C LYS A 163 52.95 -20.71 -27.45
N ARG A 164 52.31 -19.53 -27.59
CA ARG A 164 52.81 -18.19 -28.08
C ARG A 164 53.71 -18.10 -29.34
N THR A 165 53.18 -17.43 -30.38
CA THR A 165 53.78 -16.32 -31.21
C THR A 165 55.27 -16.37 -31.61
N PRO A 166 55.68 -16.02 -32.87
CA PRO A 166 55.39 -14.69 -33.45
C PRO A 166 55.15 -14.68 -35.01
N PRO A 167 55.75 -13.83 -35.92
CA PRO A 167 54.93 -13.08 -36.88
C PRO A 167 55.43 -13.06 -38.36
N SER A 168 54.96 -12.08 -39.17
CA SER A 168 55.55 -11.60 -40.44
C SER A 168 55.31 -12.48 -41.69
N LEU A 169 55.12 -11.98 -42.94
CA LEU A 169 55.04 -10.58 -43.44
C LEU A 169 54.24 -10.50 -44.77
N SER A 170 53.89 -9.26 -45.15
CA SER A 170 53.02 -8.80 -46.25
C SER A 170 53.24 -9.32 -47.69
N ALA A 171 52.14 -9.41 -48.48
CA ALA A 171 52.11 -8.99 -49.90
C ALA A 171 50.69 -8.76 -50.51
N ARG A 172 50.26 -7.49 -50.56
CA ARG A 172 49.69 -6.76 -51.74
C ARG A 172 48.69 -7.45 -52.73
N ALA A 173 47.48 -6.90 -52.81
CA ALA A 173 46.44 -7.06 -53.86
C ALA A 173 46.80 -6.30 -55.19
N PRO A 174 45.97 -6.22 -56.28
CA PRO A 174 44.57 -6.67 -56.56
C PRO A 174 44.51 -7.49 -57.91
N PRO A 175 43.47 -7.52 -58.80
CA PRO A 175 42.06 -7.04 -58.77
C PRO A 175 40.95 -7.96 -59.39
N SER A 176 39.69 -7.51 -59.25
CA SER A 176 38.58 -7.52 -60.24
C SER A 176 38.10 -8.76 -61.06
N ARG A 177 36.77 -8.98 -60.93
CA ARG A 177 35.75 -9.33 -61.96
C ARG A 177 35.52 -10.81 -62.42
N ARG A 178 34.20 -11.14 -62.47
CA ARG A 178 33.50 -12.21 -63.25
C ARG A 178 33.75 -13.68 -62.84
N SER A 179 32.81 -14.61 -63.00
CA SER A 179 31.35 -14.53 -63.25
C SER A 179 30.62 -15.88 -63.07
N SER A 180 29.27 -15.82 -63.02
CA SER A 180 28.31 -16.71 -63.70
C SER A 180 28.09 -18.19 -63.28
N ILE A 181 26.84 -18.46 -62.87
CA ILE A 181 25.91 -19.51 -63.41
C ILE A 181 26.16 -20.99 -63.07
N ASN A 182 25.13 -21.66 -62.52
CA ASN A 182 24.70 -23.01 -62.97
C ASN A 182 23.25 -23.37 -62.55
N PRO A 183 22.34 -23.74 -63.48
CA PRO A 183 21.03 -24.36 -63.20
C PRO A 183 20.81 -25.67 -64.01
N GLY A 184 19.68 -26.38 -63.83
CA GLY A 184 19.22 -27.34 -64.84
C GLY A 184 18.08 -28.31 -64.48
N SER A 185 17.18 -28.53 -65.46
CA SER A 185 16.25 -29.68 -65.64
C SER A 185 14.99 -29.79 -64.74
N ALA A 186 13.81 -30.21 -65.23
CA ALA A 186 13.38 -30.40 -66.64
C ALA A 186 11.84 -30.56 -66.81
N VAL A 187 11.29 -29.95 -67.89
CA VAL A 187 10.15 -30.41 -68.74
C VAL A 187 8.71 -30.40 -68.16
N SER A 188 7.74 -30.24 -69.08
CA SER A 188 6.27 -30.09 -68.90
C SER A 188 5.53 -31.39 -69.38
N PRO A 189 4.25 -31.49 -69.86
CA PRO A 189 3.23 -30.47 -70.21
C PRO A 189 1.72 -30.80 -69.92
N THR A 190 0.81 -29.88 -70.32
CA THR A 190 -0.63 -30.10 -70.67
C THR A 190 -1.63 -30.52 -69.55
N LEU A 191 -2.96 -30.24 -69.61
CA LEU A 191 -3.88 -29.58 -70.58
C LEU A 191 -5.17 -29.09 -69.86
N ASN A 192 -5.83 -28.00 -70.34
CA ASN A 192 -7.29 -27.72 -70.46
C ASN A 192 -8.33 -28.15 -69.37
N ARG A 193 -9.47 -27.46 -69.10
CA ARG A 193 -10.21 -26.35 -69.76
C ARG A 193 -11.53 -26.04 -68.99
N GLN A 194 -12.13 -24.85 -69.25
CA GLN A 194 -13.50 -24.37 -68.88
C GLN A 194 -13.79 -24.11 -67.37
N GLY A 195 -14.47 -23.01 -67.00
CA GLY A 195 -14.86 -21.82 -67.80
C GLY A 195 -15.75 -20.79 -67.05
N SER A 196 -15.93 -19.60 -67.66
CA SER A 196 -17.07 -18.63 -67.55
C SER A 196 -17.55 -18.13 -66.17
N PHE A 197 -17.90 -16.85 -65.91
CA PHE A 197 -17.84 -15.53 -66.61
C PHE A 197 -18.29 -14.45 -65.55
N GLU A 198 -18.33 -13.12 -65.68
CA GLU A 198 -18.12 -12.04 -66.69
C GLU A 198 -17.82 -10.70 -65.90
N SER A 199 -17.75 -9.43 -66.36
CA SER A 199 -17.90 -8.70 -67.65
C SER A 199 -17.15 -7.32 -67.64
N ALA A 200 -17.41 -6.51 -68.67
CA ALA A 200 -17.41 -5.04 -68.82
C ALA A 200 -17.15 -4.13 -67.57
N GLN A 201 -16.33 -3.05 -67.58
CA GLN A 201 -15.54 -2.28 -68.58
C GLN A 201 -14.29 -1.65 -67.88
N GLY A 202 -13.32 -0.92 -68.47
CA GLY A 202 -12.96 -0.59 -69.87
C GLY A 202 -12.28 0.81 -70.01
N ASP A 203 -11.03 0.85 -70.49
CA ASP A 203 -10.13 2.02 -70.76
C ASP A 203 -9.86 3.04 -69.61
N GLY A 204 -8.69 3.71 -69.47
CA GLY A 204 -7.44 3.76 -70.26
C GLY A 204 -6.22 4.27 -69.42
N PRO A 205 -4.98 4.40 -69.98
CA PRO A 205 -3.75 4.08 -69.20
C PRO A 205 -2.63 5.15 -69.04
N ALA A 206 -1.76 5.02 -68.02
CA ALA A 206 -0.33 5.44 -68.00
C ALA A 206 0.51 4.84 -66.81
N ARG A 207 1.86 4.92 -66.91
CA ARG A 207 2.94 4.51 -65.93
C ARG A 207 3.88 5.75 -65.66
N PRO A 208 5.07 5.76 -64.95
CA PRO A 208 5.91 4.70 -64.32
C PRO A 208 6.67 4.99 -62.96
N PHE A 209 7.48 3.99 -62.51
CA PHE A 209 8.65 3.85 -61.58
C PHE A 209 9.53 5.07 -61.10
N ALA A 210 10.50 5.01 -60.14
CA ALA A 210 10.78 4.20 -58.89
C ALA A 210 12.15 4.54 -58.15
N LYS A 211 12.19 4.43 -56.78
CA LYS A 211 13.28 4.03 -55.79
C LYS A 211 14.76 4.58 -55.74
N GLY A 212 15.20 5.09 -54.55
CA GLY A 212 16.49 4.78 -53.82
C GLY A 212 17.65 5.82 -53.72
N LEU A 213 18.73 5.73 -52.87
CA LEU A 213 18.98 5.13 -51.51
C LEU A 213 20.45 5.31 -50.93
N THR A 214 20.67 5.81 -49.67
CA THR A 214 21.86 5.61 -48.72
C THR A 214 23.33 6.01 -49.11
N PRO A 215 24.42 5.94 -48.26
CA PRO A 215 24.67 6.04 -46.77
C PRO A 215 25.95 6.83 -46.25
N SER A 216 26.03 7.14 -44.92
CA SER A 216 27.17 7.18 -43.90
C SER A 216 28.60 7.78 -44.21
N PRO A 217 29.62 7.92 -43.27
CA PRO A 217 29.74 7.60 -41.81
C PRO A 217 30.51 8.60 -40.84
N MET A 218 30.30 8.49 -39.50
CA MET A 218 31.29 8.59 -38.35
C MET A 218 32.20 9.87 -38.13
N LEU A 219 32.89 10.18 -37.00
CA LEU A 219 32.92 9.83 -35.53
C LEU A 219 33.79 10.84 -34.71
N THR A 220 33.61 10.95 -33.36
CA THR A 220 34.57 11.48 -32.30
C THR A 220 35.03 12.98 -32.38
N THR A 221 35.57 13.73 -31.38
CA THR A 221 35.71 13.78 -29.87
C THR A 221 36.24 15.21 -29.49
N GLY A 222 36.26 15.75 -28.25
CA GLY A 222 35.77 15.29 -26.94
C GLY A 222 36.53 15.85 -25.69
N HIS A 223 36.30 17.11 -25.26
CA HIS A 223 36.69 17.69 -23.94
C HIS A 223 35.80 18.92 -23.56
N ALA A 224 35.85 19.39 -22.30
CA ALA A 224 35.03 20.47 -21.71
C ALA A 224 35.88 21.76 -21.41
N PRO A 225 35.36 22.90 -20.83
CA PRO A 225 34.02 23.23 -20.31
C PRO A 225 33.43 24.61 -20.75
N GLN A 226 32.44 25.14 -20.01
CA GLN A 226 31.80 26.48 -20.11
C GLN A 226 32.75 27.62 -19.61
N PRO A 227 32.38 28.95 -19.58
CA PRO A 227 31.15 29.70 -19.93
C PRO A 227 31.48 30.93 -20.84
N PRO A 228 30.89 32.17 -20.83
CA PRO A 228 29.62 32.72 -20.26
C PRO A 228 28.83 33.73 -21.16
N SER A 229 27.76 34.32 -20.57
CA SER A 229 27.29 35.73 -20.73
C SER A 229 26.60 36.29 -22.01
N SER A 230 25.30 36.59 -21.81
CA SER A 230 24.69 37.94 -21.96
C SER A 230 24.17 38.51 -23.30
N LEU A 231 22.86 38.87 -23.28
CA LEU A 231 22.25 40.10 -23.82
C LEU A 231 22.13 40.25 -25.37
N ARG A 232 21.12 40.94 -25.95
CA ARG A 232 19.84 41.49 -25.44
C ARG A 232 18.86 41.72 -26.61
N ARG A 233 17.56 41.50 -26.33
CA ARG A 233 16.36 41.90 -27.10
C ARG A 233 16.52 43.16 -27.98
N VAL A 234 16.07 43.07 -29.22
CA VAL A 234 15.48 44.19 -29.99
C VAL A 234 14.07 43.78 -30.41
N SER A 235 13.15 44.75 -30.46
CA SER A 235 11.76 44.60 -30.91
C SER A 235 11.32 45.94 -31.50
N GLY A 236 10.49 45.93 -32.54
CA GLY A 236 9.92 47.16 -33.12
C GLY A 236 9.63 47.05 -34.62
N ASP A 237 8.35 47.09 -34.96
CA ASP A 237 7.85 47.27 -36.33
C ASP A 237 8.08 48.71 -36.84
N SER A 238 7.87 48.95 -38.13
CA SER A 238 7.71 50.30 -38.70
C SER A 238 7.01 50.26 -40.05
N GLU A 239 5.98 51.10 -40.19
CA GLU A 239 5.51 51.88 -41.36
C GLU A 239 4.06 52.33 -41.04
N GLU A 240 3.57 53.53 -41.36
CA GLU A 240 4.05 54.66 -42.19
C GLU A 240 3.27 55.95 -41.72
N PRO A 241 3.31 57.16 -42.35
CA PRO A 241 4.12 57.65 -43.49
C PRO A 241 4.70 59.11 -43.35
N GLN A 242 5.35 59.57 -44.44
CA GLN A 242 5.45 60.98 -44.95
C GLN A 242 6.69 61.90 -44.69
N SER A 243 7.79 61.64 -45.46
CA SER A 243 8.50 62.63 -46.33
C SER A 243 9.31 63.81 -45.69
N PRO A 244 10.18 64.57 -46.43
CA PRO A 244 10.66 64.43 -47.83
C PRO A 244 12.22 64.59 -48.07
N VAL A 245 12.68 64.26 -49.30
CA VAL A 245 13.85 64.82 -50.06
C VAL A 245 15.32 64.66 -49.55
N ILE A 246 15.99 63.62 -50.08
CA ILE A 246 17.25 63.57 -50.88
C ILE A 246 18.47 64.51 -50.56
N LEU A 247 19.58 63.87 -50.12
CA LEU A 247 21.03 64.04 -50.42
C LEU A 247 21.66 65.43 -50.75
N GLN A 248 22.73 65.79 -50.01
CA GLN A 248 24.09 65.92 -50.61
C GLN A 248 25.26 66.04 -49.59
N GLU A 249 26.46 65.60 -49.98
CA GLU A 249 27.77 65.98 -49.40
C GLU A 249 28.43 67.08 -50.24
N PRO A 250 29.27 67.93 -49.62
CA PRO A 250 30.55 68.39 -50.15
C PRO A 250 31.72 67.71 -49.39
N ASP A 251 32.95 67.63 -49.92
CA ASP A 251 33.57 68.54 -50.87
C ASP A 251 34.60 67.85 -51.81
N ARG A 252 35.06 68.56 -52.85
CA ARG A 252 36.04 68.09 -53.85
C ARG A 252 37.02 69.21 -54.20
N PRO A 253 38.28 68.91 -54.57
CA PRO A 253 38.67 69.34 -55.92
C PRO A 253 39.74 68.47 -56.62
N SER A 254 39.53 68.19 -57.91
CA SER A 254 40.47 68.52 -59.01
C SER A 254 40.06 67.87 -60.34
N THR A 255 40.61 68.41 -61.43
CA THR A 255 40.41 68.05 -62.85
C THR A 255 41.79 68.17 -63.56
N PRO A 256 41.96 67.99 -64.89
CA PRO A 256 41.11 67.35 -65.92
C PRO A 256 41.87 66.28 -66.75
N ALA A 257 41.16 65.47 -67.57
CA ALA A 257 41.68 64.96 -68.86
C ALA A 257 40.60 64.31 -69.75
N LYS A 258 40.89 64.25 -71.05
CA LYS A 258 40.03 63.82 -72.18
C LYS A 258 40.18 62.30 -72.47
N PRO A 259 39.15 61.59 -72.97
CA PRO A 259 39.18 60.12 -73.11
C PRO A 259 39.86 59.61 -74.40
N PRO A 260 40.41 58.38 -74.37
CA PRO A 260 40.63 57.53 -75.55
C PRO A 260 39.74 56.26 -75.57
N ALA A 261 39.80 55.53 -76.69
CA ALA A 261 38.98 54.37 -77.08
C ALA A 261 39.20 53.08 -76.24
N PRO A 262 38.27 52.09 -76.27
CA PRO A 262 38.39 50.86 -75.49
C PRO A 262 39.48 49.90 -75.99
N GLN A 263 39.97 49.07 -75.07
CA GLN A 263 40.68 47.82 -75.38
C GLN A 263 39.71 46.64 -75.27
N PRO A 264 39.93 45.54 -76.02
CA PRO A 264 39.10 44.35 -75.89
C PRO A 264 39.31 43.69 -74.53
N ILE A 265 38.22 43.45 -73.81
CA ILE A 265 38.18 42.50 -72.68
C ILE A 265 38.01 41.11 -73.31
N ASP A 266 38.77 40.12 -72.85
CA ASP A 266 38.63 38.75 -73.35
C ASP A 266 37.22 38.20 -73.04
N ASP A 267 36.42 38.00 -74.09
CA ASP A 267 35.06 37.45 -73.99
C ASP A 267 35.05 36.06 -73.35
N THR A 268 36.18 35.34 -73.39
CA THR A 268 36.42 34.06 -72.71
C THR A 268 36.40 34.21 -71.19
N GLU A 269 37.19 35.12 -70.59
CA GLU A 269 37.14 35.38 -69.14
C GLU A 269 35.75 35.90 -68.72
N LEU A 270 35.13 36.75 -69.55
CA LEU A 270 33.79 37.26 -69.29
C LEU A 270 32.72 36.14 -69.35
N GLN A 271 32.88 35.15 -70.23
CA GLN A 271 32.04 33.95 -70.26
C GLN A 271 32.33 33.01 -69.09
N GLU A 272 33.59 32.78 -68.71
CA GLU A 272 33.94 31.95 -67.55
C GLU A 272 33.41 32.54 -66.24
N LEU A 273 33.56 33.86 -66.04
CA LEU A 273 33.00 34.54 -64.86
C LEU A 273 31.47 34.47 -64.85
N ARG A 274 30.79 34.67 -66.00
CA ARG A 274 29.33 34.48 -66.11
C ARG A 274 28.89 33.03 -65.86
N ALA A 275 29.66 32.05 -66.32
CA ALA A 275 29.39 30.64 -66.05
C ALA A 275 29.60 30.29 -64.56
N LYS A 276 30.65 30.83 -63.94
CA LYS A 276 30.97 30.64 -62.52
C LYS A 276 29.95 31.31 -61.60
N VAL A 277 29.47 32.50 -61.96
CA VAL A 277 28.31 33.14 -61.32
C VAL A 277 27.07 32.27 -61.45
N ARG A 278 26.72 31.80 -62.66
CA ARG A 278 25.57 30.91 -62.88
C ARG A 278 25.66 29.59 -62.08
N VAL A 279 26.86 29.04 -61.91
CA VAL A 279 27.09 27.84 -61.07
C VAL A 279 26.94 28.16 -59.57
N LEU A 280 27.36 29.35 -59.11
CA LEU A 280 27.17 29.80 -57.73
C LEU A 280 25.72 30.21 -57.43
N GLU A 281 24.97 30.67 -58.44
CA GLU A 281 23.53 30.92 -58.38
C GLU A 281 22.75 29.60 -58.36
N ALA A 282 23.11 28.63 -59.22
CA ALA A 282 22.54 27.29 -59.20
C ALA A 282 22.78 26.60 -57.85
N LYS A 283 24.01 26.67 -57.31
CA LYS A 283 24.30 26.19 -55.96
C LYS A 283 23.44 26.89 -54.90
N ARG A 284 23.35 28.23 -54.89
CA ARG A 284 22.45 28.93 -53.96
C ARG A 284 20.98 28.55 -54.12
N ALA A 285 20.53 28.22 -55.32
CA ALA A 285 19.16 27.75 -55.56
C ALA A 285 18.94 26.32 -55.04
N ASP A 286 19.93 25.43 -55.16
CA ASP A 286 19.88 24.07 -54.62
C ASP A 286 20.09 24.04 -53.10
N ASP A 287 20.99 24.86 -52.55
CA ASP A 287 21.13 25.09 -51.11
C ASP A 287 19.80 25.62 -50.52
N ALA A 288 19.16 26.59 -51.17
CA ALA A 288 17.85 27.13 -50.76
C ALA A 288 16.67 26.16 -50.98
N ARG A 289 16.85 25.10 -51.79
CA ARG A 289 15.92 23.96 -51.85
C ARG A 289 16.18 22.99 -50.71
N HIS A 290 17.44 22.72 -50.38
CA HIS A 290 17.83 21.84 -49.29
C HIS A 290 17.45 22.41 -47.92
N VAL A 291 17.59 23.73 -47.72
CA VAL A 291 17.06 24.43 -46.54
C VAL A 291 15.55 24.22 -46.43
N ARG A 292 14.78 24.43 -47.51
CA ARG A 292 13.33 24.18 -47.50
C ARG A 292 12.96 22.71 -47.25
N GLU A 293 13.74 21.76 -47.79
CA GLU A 293 13.54 20.34 -47.54
C GLU A 293 13.80 19.99 -46.05
N LEU A 294 14.81 20.61 -45.44
CA LEU A 294 15.10 20.49 -44.01
C LEU A 294 14.04 21.19 -43.13
N GLU A 295 13.51 22.34 -43.55
CA GLU A 295 12.38 23.04 -42.89
C GLU A 295 11.09 22.19 -42.96
N THR A 296 10.80 21.56 -44.10
CA THR A 296 9.67 20.60 -44.19
C THR A 296 9.89 19.38 -43.31
N ARG A 297 11.09 18.77 -43.31
CA ARG A 297 11.41 17.63 -42.42
C ARG A 297 11.41 18.03 -40.94
N LEU A 298 11.74 19.28 -40.61
CA LEU A 298 11.67 19.83 -39.26
C LEU A 298 10.21 19.97 -38.82
N SER A 299 9.35 20.61 -39.61
CA SER A 299 7.91 20.71 -39.30
C SER A 299 7.21 19.35 -39.24
N GLU A 300 7.59 18.38 -40.09
CA GLU A 300 7.15 16.99 -39.96
C GLU A 300 7.59 16.38 -38.61
N ALA A 301 8.86 16.51 -38.24
CA ALA A 301 9.38 16.01 -36.96
C ALA A 301 8.72 16.70 -35.75
N GLU A 302 8.49 18.01 -35.79
CA GLU A 302 7.74 18.77 -34.79
C GLU A 302 6.30 18.28 -34.69
N SER A 303 5.65 17.92 -35.80
CA SER A 303 4.31 17.33 -35.79
C SER A 303 4.28 15.95 -35.11
N PHE A 304 5.30 15.11 -35.32
CA PHE A 304 5.44 13.84 -34.62
C PHE A 304 5.75 14.03 -33.12
N VAL A 305 6.56 15.02 -32.75
CA VAL A 305 6.79 15.40 -31.34
C VAL A 305 5.51 15.93 -30.69
N ALA A 306 4.69 16.71 -31.41
CA ALA A 306 3.38 17.18 -30.94
C ALA A 306 2.31 16.08 -30.86
N LEU A 307 2.49 14.97 -31.59
CA LEU A 307 1.68 13.75 -31.47
C LEU A 307 2.10 12.90 -30.26
N ARG A 308 3.37 12.93 -29.85
CA ARG A 308 3.89 12.15 -28.70
C ARG A 308 3.08 12.34 -27.40
N PRO A 309 2.77 13.56 -26.90
CA PRO A 309 1.94 13.71 -25.69
C PRO A 309 0.49 13.26 -25.91
N LYS A 310 -0.05 13.31 -27.13
CA LYS A 310 -1.39 12.80 -27.43
C LYS A 310 -1.45 11.26 -27.43
N LEU A 311 -0.39 10.62 -27.93
CA LEU A 311 -0.23 9.17 -27.85
C LEU A 311 0.06 8.71 -26.41
N GLN A 312 0.85 9.46 -25.65
CA GLN A 312 1.12 9.18 -24.24
C GLN A 312 -0.13 9.36 -23.37
N ALA A 313 -0.93 10.41 -23.60
CA ALA A 313 -2.23 10.58 -22.96
C ALA A 313 -3.22 9.46 -23.33
N LYS A 314 -3.24 9.01 -24.60
CA LYS A 314 -4.03 7.83 -25.01
C LYS A 314 -3.54 6.54 -24.37
N LEU A 315 -2.23 6.34 -24.25
CA LEU A 315 -1.65 5.17 -23.58
C LEU A 315 -2.05 5.16 -22.09
N GLN A 316 -1.94 6.30 -21.40
CA GLN A 316 -2.37 6.45 -20.01
C GLN A 316 -3.89 6.26 -19.87
N GLN A 317 -4.71 6.84 -20.77
CA GLN A 317 -6.16 6.61 -20.79
C GLN A 317 -6.47 5.12 -20.94
N GLN A 318 -5.91 4.45 -21.95
CA GLN A 318 -6.12 3.02 -22.16
C GLN A 318 -5.60 2.18 -20.99
N GLN A 319 -4.50 2.57 -20.34
CA GLN A 319 -3.99 1.90 -19.14
C GLN A 319 -4.93 2.07 -17.94
N THR A 320 -5.55 3.25 -17.76
CA THR A 320 -6.60 3.44 -16.75
C THR A 320 -7.90 2.70 -17.08
N GLU A 321 -8.28 2.61 -18.36
CA GLU A 321 -9.43 1.81 -18.82
C GLU A 321 -9.17 0.30 -18.65
N LEU A 322 -7.93 -0.17 -18.84
CA LEU A 322 -7.51 -1.56 -18.62
C LEU A 322 -7.50 -1.89 -17.11
N ILE A 323 -7.07 -0.96 -16.25
CA ILE A 323 -7.15 -1.11 -14.78
C ILE A 323 -8.62 -1.09 -14.31
N ALA A 324 -9.47 -0.22 -14.86
CA ALA A 324 -10.90 -0.18 -14.55
C ALA A 324 -11.60 -1.48 -14.96
N THR A 325 -11.41 -1.94 -16.21
CA THR A 325 -12.02 -3.18 -16.70
C THR A 325 -11.46 -4.45 -16.03
N ARG A 326 -10.18 -4.49 -15.64
CA ARG A 326 -9.65 -5.55 -14.77
C ARG A 326 -10.31 -5.58 -13.40
N ARG A 327 -10.62 -4.41 -12.83
CA ARG A 327 -11.34 -4.30 -11.55
C ARG A 327 -12.80 -4.71 -11.69
N GLU A 328 -13.49 -4.25 -12.72
CA GLU A 328 -14.86 -4.66 -13.05
C GLU A 328 -14.95 -6.18 -13.32
N LEU A 329 -13.94 -6.77 -13.97
CA LEU A 329 -13.82 -8.21 -14.16
C LEU A 329 -13.63 -8.95 -12.82
N ALA A 330 -12.77 -8.45 -11.92
CA ALA A 330 -12.57 -9.05 -10.61
C ALA A 330 -13.82 -8.93 -9.71
N ASP A 331 -14.48 -7.77 -9.71
CA ASP A 331 -15.74 -7.54 -8.99
C ASP A 331 -16.86 -8.43 -9.56
N ALA A 332 -16.91 -8.63 -10.89
CA ALA A 332 -17.83 -9.55 -11.56
C ALA A 332 -17.51 -11.04 -11.28
N GLN A 333 -16.24 -11.42 -11.20
CA GLN A 333 -15.81 -12.77 -10.80
C GLN A 333 -16.16 -13.07 -9.34
N GLN A 334 -16.02 -12.09 -8.43
CA GLN A 334 -16.50 -12.23 -7.05
C GLN A 334 -18.03 -12.33 -6.98
N LEU A 335 -18.76 -11.57 -7.80
CA LEU A 335 -20.22 -11.68 -7.90
C LEU A 335 -20.66 -13.03 -8.51
N ALA A 336 -19.91 -13.58 -9.47
CA ALA A 336 -20.14 -14.92 -10.01
C ALA A 336 -19.92 -15.98 -8.93
N GLY A 337 -18.78 -15.98 -8.24
CA GLY A 337 -18.52 -16.89 -7.12
C GLY A 337 -19.55 -16.76 -5.98
N LEU A 338 -20.07 -15.56 -5.70
CA LEU A 338 -21.18 -15.35 -4.76
C LEU A 338 -22.55 -15.79 -5.29
N ALA A 339 -22.72 -15.92 -6.61
CA ALA A 339 -23.89 -16.54 -7.22
C ALA A 339 -23.76 -18.07 -7.20
N ASP A 340 -22.58 -18.62 -7.51
CA ASP A 340 -22.31 -20.06 -7.47
C ASP A 340 -22.48 -20.61 -6.04
N ASN A 341 -21.95 -19.93 -5.02
CA ASN A 341 -22.20 -20.28 -3.61
C ASN A 341 -23.70 -20.24 -3.26
N ARG A 342 -24.49 -19.33 -3.85
CA ARG A 342 -25.96 -19.31 -3.65
C ARG A 342 -26.69 -20.40 -4.42
N VAL A 343 -26.16 -20.85 -5.55
CA VAL A 343 -26.66 -22.04 -6.25
C VAL A 343 -26.41 -23.27 -5.38
N VAL A 344 -25.22 -23.41 -4.78
CA VAL A 344 -24.91 -24.45 -3.79
C VAL A 344 -25.83 -24.35 -2.57
N ASP A 345 -25.95 -23.17 -1.92
CA ASP A 345 -26.87 -22.95 -0.79
C ASP A 345 -28.32 -23.35 -1.13
N ALA A 346 -28.77 -23.06 -2.36
CA ALA A 346 -30.12 -23.38 -2.85
C ALA A 346 -30.28 -24.87 -3.23
N GLN A 347 -29.19 -25.52 -3.65
CA GLN A 347 -29.14 -26.94 -4.00
C GLN A 347 -29.09 -27.81 -2.73
N GLU A 348 -28.32 -27.41 -1.71
CA GLU A 348 -28.41 -27.98 -0.35
C GLU A 348 -29.82 -27.81 0.24
N GLN A 349 -30.47 -26.65 0.04
CA GLN A 349 -31.87 -26.45 0.44
C GLN A 349 -32.85 -27.32 -0.36
N LEU A 350 -32.60 -27.56 -1.64
CA LEU A 350 -33.40 -28.48 -2.45
C LEU A 350 -33.21 -29.93 -2.00
N GLU A 351 -31.99 -30.37 -1.70
CA GLU A 351 -31.68 -31.70 -1.18
C GLU A 351 -32.33 -31.92 0.19
N MET A 352 -32.28 -30.94 1.11
CA MET A 352 -33.02 -30.99 2.37
C MET A 352 -34.55 -31.06 2.14
N ALA A 353 -35.09 -30.30 1.17
CA ALA A 353 -36.51 -30.34 0.84
C ALA A 353 -36.94 -31.64 0.14
N MET A 354 -36.05 -32.30 -0.61
CA MET A 354 -36.29 -33.62 -1.18
C MET A 354 -36.23 -34.71 -0.10
N LEU A 355 -35.31 -34.63 0.86
CA LEU A 355 -35.30 -35.50 2.04
C LEU A 355 -36.55 -35.34 2.90
N ASP A 356 -37.01 -34.10 3.16
CA ASP A 356 -38.28 -33.86 3.86
C ASP A 356 -39.49 -34.38 3.07
N LYS A 357 -39.43 -34.38 1.73
CA LYS A 357 -40.44 -34.99 0.85
C LYS A 357 -40.41 -36.51 0.92
N GLU A 358 -39.25 -37.15 0.79
CA GLU A 358 -39.09 -38.60 0.89
C GLU A 358 -39.51 -39.12 2.28
N MET A 359 -39.14 -38.42 3.35
CA MET A 359 -39.59 -38.68 4.74
C MET A 359 -41.09 -38.39 4.99
N ALA A 360 -41.78 -37.75 4.04
CA ALA A 360 -43.24 -37.57 4.05
C ALA A 360 -43.94 -38.62 3.17
N GLU A 361 -43.33 -39.02 2.05
CA GLU A 361 -43.82 -40.09 1.18
C GLU A 361 -43.69 -41.47 1.86
N GLU A 362 -42.56 -41.79 2.50
CA GLU A 362 -42.42 -43.01 3.32
C GLU A 362 -43.48 -43.08 4.42
N ARG A 363 -43.78 -41.94 5.07
CA ARG A 363 -44.86 -41.86 6.08
C ARG A 363 -46.26 -42.00 5.49
N ALA A 364 -46.47 -41.55 4.25
CA ALA A 364 -47.74 -41.74 3.56
C ALA A 364 -47.93 -43.21 3.15
N GLU A 365 -46.91 -43.84 2.58
CA GLU A 365 -46.92 -45.27 2.22
C GLU A 365 -47.11 -46.17 3.44
N LEU A 366 -46.45 -45.87 4.58
CA LEU A 366 -46.68 -46.56 5.84
C LEU A 366 -48.13 -46.40 6.35
N ALA A 367 -48.70 -45.19 6.25
CA ALA A 367 -50.08 -44.94 6.67
C ALA A 367 -51.12 -45.59 5.74
N GLU A 368 -50.83 -45.71 4.44
CA GLU A 368 -51.66 -46.46 3.49
C GLU A 368 -51.54 -47.98 3.70
N ALA A 369 -50.36 -48.49 4.05
CA ALA A 369 -50.17 -49.89 4.43
C ALA A 369 -50.94 -50.25 5.72
N GLU A 370 -50.88 -49.41 6.77
CA GLU A 370 -51.69 -49.57 7.98
C GLU A 370 -53.20 -49.50 7.67
N LEU A 371 -53.62 -48.67 6.71
CA LEU A 371 -55.02 -48.56 6.28
C LEU A 371 -55.51 -49.85 5.58
N GLU A 372 -54.72 -50.43 4.67
CA GLU A 372 -55.07 -51.71 4.04
C GLU A 372 -55.06 -52.88 5.05
N GLU A 373 -54.08 -52.94 5.95
CA GLU A 373 -54.05 -53.98 7.00
C GLU A 373 -55.30 -53.91 7.91
N VAL A 374 -55.85 -52.71 8.14
CA VAL A 374 -57.12 -52.51 8.86
C VAL A 374 -58.34 -52.88 8.00
N LYS A 375 -58.32 -52.68 6.69
CA LYS A 375 -59.39 -53.11 5.76
C LYS A 375 -59.45 -54.63 5.65
N GLU A 376 -58.31 -55.33 5.54
CA GLU A 376 -58.27 -56.79 5.52
C GLU A 376 -58.85 -57.38 6.82
N LYS A 377 -58.47 -56.81 7.98
CA LYS A 377 -59.04 -57.18 9.29
C LYS A 377 -60.55 -56.93 9.37
N LEU A 378 -61.06 -55.88 8.73
CA LEU A 378 -62.51 -55.63 8.63
C LEU A 378 -63.21 -56.70 7.78
N ALA A 379 -62.68 -57.01 6.60
CA ALA A 379 -63.26 -57.98 5.68
C ALA A 379 -63.33 -59.40 6.27
N VAL A 380 -62.31 -59.82 7.04
CA VAL A 380 -62.34 -61.10 7.77
C VAL A 380 -63.49 -61.14 8.79
N VAL A 381 -63.69 -60.06 9.55
CA VAL A 381 -64.80 -59.97 10.54
C VAL A 381 -66.18 -59.93 9.86
N GLU A 382 -66.30 -59.33 8.68
CA GLU A 382 -67.53 -59.38 7.87
C GLU A 382 -67.84 -60.80 7.38
N VAL A 383 -66.83 -61.57 6.94
CA VAL A 383 -66.98 -62.98 6.55
C VAL A 383 -67.34 -63.86 7.76
N GLU A 384 -66.73 -63.65 8.92
CA GLU A 384 -67.10 -64.37 10.16
C GLU A 384 -68.57 -64.09 10.57
N LEU A 385 -69.04 -62.83 10.42
CA LEU A 385 -70.45 -62.47 10.63
C LEU A 385 -71.41 -63.10 9.61
N GLN A 386 -70.94 -63.41 8.39
CA GLN A 386 -71.75 -64.04 7.36
C GLN A 386 -71.82 -65.57 7.53
N VAL A 387 -70.71 -66.24 7.88
CA VAL A 387 -70.70 -67.69 8.16
C VAL A 387 -71.58 -68.06 9.36
N VAL A 388 -71.71 -67.16 10.35
CA VAL A 388 -72.63 -67.33 11.49
C VAL A 388 -74.13 -67.21 11.09
N ARG A 389 -74.44 -66.80 9.85
CA ARG A 389 -75.83 -66.59 9.37
C ARG A 389 -76.41 -67.76 8.55
N GLU A 390 -75.60 -68.64 7.94
CA GLU A 390 -76.06 -69.53 6.85
C GLU A 390 -76.12 -71.04 7.20
N GLY A 391 -76.52 -71.41 8.43
CA GLY A 391 -76.61 -72.82 8.86
C GLY A 391 -78.01 -73.46 8.99
N GLY A 392 -78.56 -74.10 7.93
CA GLY A 392 -79.54 -75.23 8.01
C GLY A 392 -80.71 -75.36 6.98
N GLY A 393 -80.92 -76.55 6.34
CA GLY A 393 -82.09 -76.99 5.48
C GLY A 393 -81.86 -78.12 4.38
N GLU A 394 -82.89 -78.83 3.80
CA GLU A 394 -82.85 -80.09 2.91
C GLU A 394 -84.05 -80.20 1.85
N GLY A 395 -84.33 -81.13 0.86
CA GLY A 395 -83.77 -82.39 0.22
C GLY A 395 -84.75 -83.16 -0.82
N SER A 396 -84.37 -84.29 -1.50
CA SER A 396 -85.17 -85.34 -2.32
C SER A 396 -85.58 -85.12 -3.85
N GLU A 397 -86.15 -86.00 -4.75
CA GLU A 397 -85.89 -87.34 -5.49
C GLU A 397 -86.93 -87.55 -6.69
N GLY A 398 -87.03 -88.52 -7.68
CA GLY A 398 -86.21 -89.56 -8.42
C GLY A 398 -86.98 -90.81 -9.10
N ALA A 399 -87.02 -91.09 -10.46
CA ALA A 399 -87.62 -92.34 -11.12
C ALA A 399 -87.40 -92.66 -12.70
N GLU A 400 -87.80 -93.86 -13.28
CA GLU A 400 -87.50 -94.56 -14.64
C GLU A 400 -88.70 -95.43 -15.29
N ASN A 401 -88.79 -96.25 -16.42
CA ASN A 401 -88.22 -96.60 -17.81
C ASN A 401 -89.09 -97.78 -18.54
N THR A 402 -88.98 -98.64 -19.64
CA THR A 402 -88.07 -99.16 -20.78
C THR A 402 -88.79 -100.12 -21.88
N VAL A 403 -88.12 -100.61 -23.02
CA VAL A 403 -88.27 -101.93 -23.85
C VAL A 403 -88.93 -102.09 -25.32
N LYS A 404 -88.61 -103.19 -26.12
CA LYS A 404 -88.93 -103.52 -27.59
C LYS A 404 -89.10 -105.03 -28.06
N GLN A 405 -89.63 -105.29 -29.31
CA GLN A 405 -89.14 -106.21 -30.43
C GLN A 405 -89.84 -107.56 -30.88
N SER A 406 -89.68 -107.88 -32.20
CA SER A 406 -89.69 -109.19 -32.97
C SER A 406 -90.86 -109.42 -33.98
N LEU A 407 -90.79 -109.97 -35.22
CA LEU A 407 -89.77 -110.40 -36.23
C LEU A 407 -89.27 -111.88 -36.32
N ALA A 408 -89.45 -112.59 -37.48
CA ALA A 408 -88.65 -113.76 -37.94
C ALA A 408 -88.82 -114.26 -39.42
N TYR A 409 -89.98 -114.83 -39.82
CA TYR A 409 -90.07 -115.88 -40.87
C TYR A 409 -89.88 -115.48 -42.36
N VAL A 410 -90.03 -114.20 -42.73
CA VAL A 410 -90.16 -113.73 -44.15
C VAL A 410 -88.82 -113.66 -44.92
N GLN A 411 -87.75 -114.31 -44.44
CA GLN A 411 -86.39 -114.08 -44.95
C GLN A 411 -85.95 -114.96 -46.13
N LEU A 412 -86.62 -116.07 -46.43
CA LEU A 412 -86.08 -117.07 -47.39
C LEU A 412 -86.20 -116.66 -48.87
N GLU A 413 -87.35 -116.11 -49.30
CA GLU A 413 -87.58 -115.78 -50.72
C GLU A 413 -86.62 -114.70 -51.26
N ARG A 414 -86.22 -113.75 -50.40
CA ARG A 414 -85.28 -112.66 -50.71
C ARG A 414 -83.86 -113.10 -51.11
N GLN A 415 -83.50 -114.38 -50.99
CA GLN A 415 -82.15 -114.84 -51.33
C GLN A 415 -81.91 -114.96 -52.84
N ASN A 416 -82.94 -115.27 -53.65
CA ASN A 416 -82.77 -115.51 -55.08
C ASN A 416 -82.64 -114.23 -55.93
N GLU A 417 -83.20 -113.09 -55.51
CA GLU A 417 -83.04 -111.82 -56.22
C GLU A 417 -81.62 -111.25 -56.09
N ARG A 418 -81.01 -111.38 -54.90
CA ARG A 418 -79.68 -110.85 -54.57
C ARG A 418 -78.57 -111.31 -55.53
N LEU A 419 -78.67 -112.52 -56.08
CA LEU A 419 -77.66 -113.07 -56.99
C LEU A 419 -77.60 -112.36 -58.35
N LYS A 420 -78.72 -111.79 -58.84
CA LYS A 420 -78.71 -110.95 -60.06
C LYS A 420 -78.16 -109.56 -59.76
N GLU A 421 -78.51 -109.01 -58.60
CA GLU A 421 -78.08 -107.69 -58.14
C GLU A 421 -76.56 -107.61 -57.86
N ALA A 422 -75.92 -108.74 -57.51
CA ALA A 422 -74.49 -108.82 -57.26
C ALA A 422 -73.63 -108.64 -58.53
N LEU A 423 -74.07 -109.17 -59.67
CA LEU A 423 -73.31 -109.13 -60.93
C LEU A 423 -73.26 -107.75 -61.56
N VAL A 424 -74.29 -106.91 -61.37
CA VAL A 424 -74.31 -105.52 -61.88
C VAL A 424 -73.31 -104.66 -61.09
N ARG A 425 -73.36 -104.72 -59.75
CA ARG A 425 -72.46 -103.95 -58.88
C ARG A 425 -70.98 -104.19 -59.18
N LEU A 426 -70.59 -105.43 -59.53
CA LEU A 426 -69.19 -105.75 -59.82
C LEU A 426 -68.64 -104.99 -61.03
N ARG A 427 -69.46 -104.74 -62.06
CA ARG A 427 -69.08 -103.91 -63.21
C ARG A 427 -68.83 -102.47 -62.77
N ASP A 428 -69.79 -101.92 -62.05
CA ASP A 428 -69.83 -100.49 -61.73
C ASP A 428 -68.66 -100.10 -60.80
N ILE A 429 -68.40 -100.90 -59.76
CA ILE A 429 -67.24 -100.79 -58.87
C ILE A 429 -65.91 -100.83 -59.65
N THR A 430 -65.83 -101.68 -60.68
CA THR A 430 -64.60 -101.78 -61.49
C THR A 430 -64.35 -100.47 -62.26
N SER A 431 -65.38 -99.94 -62.93
CA SER A 431 -65.26 -98.65 -63.65
C SER A 431 -65.02 -97.46 -62.71
N GLU A 432 -65.63 -97.45 -61.53
CA GLU A 432 -65.44 -96.42 -60.50
C GLU A 432 -63.97 -96.39 -60.05
N SER A 433 -63.39 -97.55 -59.75
CA SER A 433 -61.97 -97.67 -59.37
C SER A 433 -60.99 -97.22 -60.47
N GLU A 434 -61.30 -97.41 -61.75
CA GLU A 434 -60.46 -96.84 -62.83
C GLU A 434 -60.52 -95.32 -62.87
N THR A 435 -61.68 -94.71 -62.60
CA THR A 435 -61.81 -93.25 -62.57
C THR A 435 -61.12 -92.63 -61.35
N GLU A 436 -61.20 -93.25 -60.17
CA GLU A 436 -60.48 -92.81 -58.97
C GLU A 436 -58.96 -92.84 -59.16
N ASN A 437 -58.42 -93.93 -59.73
CA ASN A 437 -56.99 -94.06 -59.96
C ASN A 437 -56.45 -93.04 -60.98
N ARG A 438 -57.21 -92.75 -62.05
CA ARG A 438 -56.83 -91.69 -63.00
C ARG A 438 -56.86 -90.30 -62.37
N LYS A 439 -57.88 -90.01 -61.54
CA LYS A 439 -57.94 -88.75 -60.80
C LYS A 439 -56.73 -88.59 -59.87
N ARG A 440 -56.39 -89.63 -59.11
CA ARG A 440 -55.25 -89.62 -58.17
C ARG A 440 -53.91 -89.37 -58.87
N ILE A 441 -53.73 -89.86 -60.10
CA ILE A 441 -52.53 -89.57 -60.90
C ILE A 441 -52.50 -88.09 -61.29
N ALA A 442 -53.61 -87.53 -61.80
CA ALA A 442 -53.68 -86.11 -62.16
C ALA A 442 -53.50 -85.17 -60.95
N ASP A 443 -54.04 -85.55 -59.78
CA ASP A 443 -53.83 -84.83 -58.52
C ASP A 443 -52.32 -84.83 -58.15
N MET A 444 -51.62 -85.99 -58.26
CA MET A 444 -50.18 -86.08 -57.99
C MET A 444 -49.31 -85.34 -59.03
N GLU A 445 -49.67 -85.35 -60.31
CA GLU A 445 -48.97 -84.61 -61.36
C GLU A 445 -49.07 -83.09 -61.11
N LYS A 446 -50.22 -82.62 -60.61
CA LYS A 446 -50.42 -81.24 -60.19
C LYS A 446 -49.58 -80.89 -58.95
N ASP A 447 -49.59 -81.74 -57.92
CA ASP A 447 -48.79 -81.53 -56.71
C ASP A 447 -47.28 -81.39 -57.06
N ILE A 448 -46.77 -82.21 -57.98
CA ILE A 448 -45.40 -82.11 -58.50
C ILE A 448 -45.15 -80.76 -59.18
N SER A 449 -46.05 -80.29 -60.07
CA SER A 449 -45.87 -78.97 -60.69
C SER A 449 -45.85 -77.82 -59.67
N THR A 450 -46.66 -77.89 -58.61
CA THR A 450 -46.64 -76.87 -57.55
C THR A 450 -45.37 -76.93 -56.68
N LEU A 451 -44.74 -78.10 -56.55
CA LEU A 451 -43.45 -78.25 -55.87
C LEU A 451 -42.30 -77.63 -56.69
N ASP A 452 -42.29 -77.82 -58.01
CA ASP A 452 -41.31 -77.18 -58.90
C ASP A 452 -41.46 -75.64 -58.86
N GLU A 453 -42.68 -75.11 -58.90
CA GLU A 453 -42.96 -73.67 -58.77
C GLU A 453 -42.52 -73.11 -57.41
N LEU A 454 -42.83 -73.81 -56.30
CA LEU A 454 -42.39 -73.44 -54.95
C LEU A 454 -40.87 -73.50 -54.80
N GLN A 455 -40.19 -74.45 -55.46
CA GLN A 455 -38.74 -74.54 -55.43
C GLN A 455 -38.09 -73.36 -56.18
N VAL A 456 -38.61 -72.95 -57.34
CA VAL A 456 -38.14 -71.75 -58.05
C VAL A 456 -38.35 -70.48 -57.20
N GLN A 457 -39.49 -70.36 -56.51
CA GLN A 457 -39.73 -69.24 -55.59
C GLN A 457 -38.79 -69.27 -54.37
N HIS A 458 -38.44 -70.46 -53.87
CA HIS A 458 -37.48 -70.63 -52.78
C HIS A 458 -36.06 -70.20 -53.21
N ASP A 459 -35.59 -70.64 -54.37
CA ASP A 459 -34.27 -70.27 -54.90
C ASP A 459 -34.18 -68.76 -55.19
N GLU A 460 -35.26 -68.14 -55.71
CA GLU A 460 -35.29 -66.68 -55.91
C GLU A 460 -35.30 -65.92 -54.57
N ALA A 461 -35.99 -66.44 -53.55
CA ALA A 461 -35.98 -65.87 -52.20
C ALA A 461 -34.61 -66.00 -51.52
N LEU A 462 -33.91 -67.14 -51.69
CA LEU A 462 -32.54 -67.33 -51.21
C LEU A 462 -31.57 -66.36 -51.89
N TYR A 463 -31.70 -66.13 -53.20
CA TYR A 463 -30.85 -65.16 -53.91
C TYR A 463 -31.11 -63.71 -53.47
N LYS A 464 -32.36 -63.35 -53.17
CA LYS A 464 -32.72 -62.05 -52.58
C LYS A 464 -32.18 -61.89 -51.16
N LEU A 465 -32.27 -62.93 -50.34
CA LEU A 465 -31.72 -62.96 -48.99
C LEU A 465 -30.19 -62.78 -49.01
N ALA A 466 -29.47 -63.56 -49.81
CA ALA A 466 -28.00 -63.46 -49.91
C ALA A 466 -27.53 -62.06 -50.36
N ASN A 467 -28.24 -61.41 -51.29
CA ASN A 467 -27.93 -60.03 -51.67
C ASN A 467 -28.21 -59.02 -50.54
N ALA A 468 -29.28 -59.21 -49.77
CA ALA A 468 -29.58 -58.38 -48.61
C ALA A 468 -28.56 -58.58 -47.48
N GLU A 469 -28.12 -59.81 -47.22
CA GLU A 469 -27.06 -60.13 -46.27
C GLU A 469 -25.72 -59.46 -46.66
N VAL A 470 -25.34 -59.49 -47.94
CA VAL A 470 -24.14 -58.79 -48.44
C VAL A 470 -24.26 -57.27 -48.27
N GLN A 471 -25.42 -56.67 -48.57
CA GLN A 471 -25.64 -55.23 -48.37
C GLN A 471 -25.63 -54.83 -46.89
N VAL A 472 -26.17 -55.68 -46.01
CA VAL A 472 -26.09 -55.48 -44.55
C VAL A 472 -24.64 -55.55 -44.07
N GLU A 473 -23.82 -56.46 -44.59
CA GLU A 473 -22.40 -56.56 -44.22
C GLU A 473 -21.56 -55.37 -44.73
N GLU A 474 -21.84 -54.89 -45.94
CA GLU A 474 -21.21 -53.66 -46.47
C GLU A 474 -21.58 -52.42 -45.64
N LEU A 475 -22.85 -52.30 -45.22
CA LEU A 475 -23.31 -51.20 -44.36
C LEU A 475 -22.76 -51.29 -42.93
N LYS A 476 -22.56 -52.49 -42.37
CA LYS A 476 -21.83 -52.67 -41.10
C LYS A 476 -20.39 -52.18 -41.23
N MET A 477 -19.68 -52.60 -42.27
CA MET A 477 -18.28 -52.21 -42.48
C MET A 477 -18.13 -50.68 -42.63
N GLN A 478 -19.07 -50.02 -43.30
CA GLN A 478 -19.13 -48.55 -43.37
C GLN A 478 -19.45 -47.89 -42.02
N LEU A 479 -20.26 -48.54 -41.16
CA LEU A 479 -20.53 -48.06 -39.80
C LEU A 479 -19.32 -48.25 -38.88
N ASP A 480 -18.61 -49.38 -38.96
CA ASP A 480 -17.40 -49.65 -38.20
C ASP A 480 -16.25 -48.68 -38.59
N ASP A 481 -16.09 -48.40 -39.89
CA ASP A 481 -15.16 -47.36 -40.39
C ASP A 481 -15.55 -45.96 -39.87
N ALA A 482 -16.84 -45.65 -39.78
CA ALA A 482 -17.33 -44.38 -39.26
C ALA A 482 -17.12 -44.24 -37.74
N LEU A 483 -17.36 -45.32 -36.98
CA LEU A 483 -17.07 -45.38 -35.54
C LEU A 483 -15.57 -45.24 -35.26
N GLY A 484 -14.71 -45.90 -36.04
CA GLY A 484 -13.26 -45.71 -35.94
C GLY A 484 -12.80 -44.29 -36.28
N ALA A 485 -13.49 -43.60 -37.20
CA ALA A 485 -13.26 -42.18 -37.47
C ALA A 485 -13.73 -41.26 -36.33
N GLU A 486 -14.83 -41.61 -35.64
CA GLU A 486 -15.32 -40.91 -34.46
C GLU A 486 -14.38 -41.09 -33.25
N GLU A 487 -13.91 -42.33 -32.99
CA GLU A 487 -12.88 -42.60 -31.97
C GLU A 487 -11.59 -41.80 -32.21
N MET A 488 -11.11 -41.74 -33.46
CA MET A 488 -9.96 -40.91 -33.81
C MET A 488 -10.23 -39.42 -33.62
N LEU A 489 -11.46 -38.95 -33.89
CA LEU A 489 -11.84 -37.55 -33.66
C LEU A 489 -11.87 -37.23 -32.16
N VAL A 490 -12.44 -38.10 -31.32
CA VAL A 490 -12.45 -37.98 -29.86
C VAL A 490 -11.02 -37.95 -29.29
N GLN A 491 -10.14 -38.86 -29.72
CA GLN A 491 -8.73 -38.84 -29.33
C GLN A 491 -8.02 -37.55 -29.78
N LEU A 492 -8.40 -36.98 -30.93
CA LEU A 492 -7.83 -35.74 -31.42
C LEU A 492 -8.38 -34.50 -30.67
N THR A 493 -9.65 -34.48 -30.26
CA THR A 493 -10.21 -33.39 -29.45
C THR A 493 -9.72 -33.44 -28.02
N GLU A 494 -9.65 -34.62 -27.39
CA GLU A 494 -9.01 -34.83 -26.09
C GLU A 494 -7.54 -34.39 -26.11
N ARG A 495 -6.79 -34.78 -27.14
CA ARG A 495 -5.39 -34.34 -27.31
C ARG A 495 -5.27 -32.82 -27.52
N ASN A 496 -6.18 -32.20 -28.26
CA ASN A 496 -6.19 -30.74 -28.42
C ASN A 496 -6.59 -30.01 -27.13
N LEU A 497 -7.48 -30.59 -26.33
CA LEU A 497 -7.86 -30.08 -25.01
C LEU A 497 -6.67 -30.14 -24.04
N MET A 498 -6.03 -31.30 -23.88
CA MET A 498 -4.80 -31.46 -23.08
C MET A 498 -3.67 -30.52 -23.53
N LEU A 499 -3.54 -30.27 -24.84
CA LEU A 499 -2.55 -29.31 -25.35
C LEU A 499 -2.96 -27.85 -25.09
N GLY A 500 -4.26 -27.54 -25.10
CA GLY A 500 -4.81 -26.23 -24.71
C GLY A 500 -4.61 -25.94 -23.22
N GLU A 501 -5.01 -26.87 -22.36
CA GLU A 501 -4.78 -26.84 -20.90
C GLU A 501 -3.30 -26.65 -20.58
N LYS A 502 -2.41 -27.39 -21.27
CA LYS A 502 -0.96 -27.25 -21.10
C LYS A 502 -0.40 -25.92 -21.63
N ILE A 503 -0.99 -25.35 -22.68
CA ILE A 503 -0.66 -24.01 -23.13
C ILE A 503 -1.10 -22.97 -22.09
N GLU A 504 -2.22 -23.17 -21.42
CA GLU A 504 -2.72 -22.27 -20.37
C GLU A 504 -1.91 -22.40 -19.07
N GLU A 505 -1.56 -23.62 -18.65
CA GLU A 505 -0.56 -23.87 -17.59
C GLU A 505 0.75 -23.14 -17.89
N MET A 506 1.27 -23.28 -19.12
CA MET A 506 2.48 -22.59 -19.54
C MET A 506 2.32 -21.06 -19.55
N ARG A 507 1.15 -20.52 -19.93
CA ARG A 507 0.86 -19.08 -19.85
C ARG A 507 0.88 -18.56 -18.43
N ILE A 508 0.19 -19.23 -17.50
CA ILE A 508 0.18 -18.88 -16.08
C ILE A 508 1.62 -18.88 -15.53
N THR A 509 2.42 -19.91 -15.84
CA THR A 509 3.84 -19.93 -15.40
C THR A 509 4.69 -18.83 -16.06
N ILE A 510 4.34 -18.35 -17.26
CA ILE A 510 5.02 -17.21 -17.88
C ILE A 510 4.61 -15.90 -17.20
N GLU A 511 3.33 -15.70 -16.90
CA GLU A 511 2.85 -14.51 -16.18
C GLU A 511 3.41 -14.45 -14.74
N ASP A 512 3.49 -15.58 -14.03
CA ASP A 512 4.18 -15.69 -12.74
C ASP A 512 5.68 -15.35 -12.86
N LEU A 513 6.36 -15.81 -13.91
CA LEU A 513 7.78 -15.52 -14.14
C LEU A 513 8.03 -14.07 -14.58
N GLU A 514 7.10 -13.46 -15.31
CA GLU A 514 7.16 -12.04 -15.67
C GLU A 514 6.91 -11.14 -14.45
N ALA A 515 5.96 -11.49 -13.57
CA ALA A 515 5.74 -10.80 -12.29
C ALA A 515 6.94 -10.97 -11.32
N LEU A 516 7.53 -12.17 -11.24
CA LEU A 516 8.76 -12.40 -10.48
C LEU A 516 9.95 -11.63 -11.06
N LYS A 517 10.00 -11.45 -12.38
CA LYS A 517 11.01 -10.60 -13.04
C LYS A 517 10.78 -9.13 -12.73
N GLU A 518 9.55 -8.61 -12.82
CA GLU A 518 9.23 -7.22 -12.48
C GLU A 518 9.62 -6.90 -11.03
N LEU A 519 9.28 -7.77 -10.08
CA LEU A 519 9.70 -7.66 -8.68
C LEU A 519 11.23 -7.78 -8.49
N ASN A 520 11.93 -8.58 -9.30
CA ASN A 520 13.39 -8.65 -9.27
C ASN A 520 14.03 -7.37 -9.83
N ASP A 521 13.50 -6.81 -10.93
CA ASP A 521 13.97 -5.57 -11.54
C ASP A 521 13.74 -4.38 -10.57
N GLU A 522 12.58 -4.32 -9.89
CA GLU A 522 12.32 -3.36 -8.81
C GLU A 522 13.33 -3.51 -7.66
N LEU A 523 13.63 -4.74 -7.23
CA LEU A 523 14.64 -4.98 -6.19
C LEU A 523 16.06 -4.60 -6.64
N GLU A 524 16.40 -4.81 -7.92
CA GLU A 524 17.70 -4.40 -8.47
C GLU A 524 17.80 -2.87 -8.56
N GLU A 525 16.74 -2.15 -8.96
CA GLU A 525 16.70 -0.68 -8.94
C GLU A 525 16.84 -0.14 -7.50
N ASN A 526 16.07 -0.67 -6.54
CA ASN A 526 16.20 -0.32 -5.12
C ASN A 526 17.61 -0.62 -4.56
N HIS A 527 18.25 -1.70 -5.00
CA HIS A 527 19.63 -2.02 -4.63
C HIS A 527 20.64 -1.05 -5.23
N VAL A 528 20.49 -0.66 -6.51
CA VAL A 528 21.34 0.32 -7.19
C VAL A 528 21.18 1.72 -6.57
N GLU A 529 19.95 2.15 -6.24
CA GLU A 529 19.74 3.40 -5.51
C GLU A 529 20.37 3.37 -4.12
N THR A 530 20.25 2.25 -3.39
CA THR A 530 20.86 2.09 -2.06
C THR A 530 22.39 2.07 -2.14
N GLU A 531 22.98 1.41 -3.14
CA GLU A 531 24.43 1.43 -3.40
C GLU A 531 24.90 2.85 -3.73
N LYS A 532 24.19 3.57 -4.61
CA LYS A 532 24.48 4.96 -4.96
C LYS A 532 24.40 5.89 -3.74
N ALA A 533 23.37 5.76 -2.89
CA ALA A 533 23.25 6.54 -1.66
C ALA A 533 24.38 6.26 -0.65
N MET A 534 24.81 4.99 -0.53
CA MET A 534 25.98 4.63 0.29
C MET A 534 27.29 5.16 -0.32
N GLN A 535 27.43 5.16 -1.64
CA GLN A 535 28.60 5.71 -2.34
C GLN A 535 28.68 7.23 -2.18
N GLU A 536 27.56 7.94 -2.29
CA GLU A 536 27.46 9.37 -1.98
C GLU A 536 27.80 9.67 -0.50
N GLU A 537 27.37 8.82 0.46
CA GLU A 537 27.81 8.97 1.85
C GLU A 537 29.32 8.71 2.00
N ILE A 538 29.88 7.70 1.32
CA ILE A 538 31.32 7.41 1.33
C ILE A 538 32.12 8.61 0.80
N GLU A 539 31.72 9.23 -0.31
CA GLU A 539 32.38 10.42 -0.86
C GLU A 539 32.26 11.64 0.07
N ALA A 540 31.12 11.79 0.76
CA ALA A 540 30.93 12.77 1.83
C ALA A 540 31.79 12.48 3.09
N LYS A 541 32.09 11.21 3.40
CA LYS A 541 33.04 10.85 4.47
C LYS A 541 34.48 11.04 4.02
N GLU A 542 34.83 10.71 2.78
CA GLU A 542 36.19 10.91 2.27
C GLU A 542 36.57 12.38 2.20
N THR A 543 35.68 13.25 1.71
CA THR A 543 35.89 14.71 1.73
C THR A 543 36.10 15.19 3.16
N GLN A 544 35.23 14.81 4.10
CA GLN A 544 35.39 15.12 5.52
C GLN A 544 36.72 14.58 6.12
N ILE A 545 37.19 13.39 5.70
CA ILE A 545 38.47 12.82 6.14
C ILE A 545 39.64 13.60 5.53
N ARG A 546 39.59 14.00 4.26
CA ARG A 546 40.60 14.82 3.60
C ARG A 546 40.73 16.19 4.29
N ASP A 547 39.62 16.84 4.60
CA ASP A 547 39.59 18.11 5.35
C ASP A 547 40.15 17.96 6.77
N GLN A 548 39.81 16.88 7.47
CA GLN A 548 40.38 16.58 8.79
C GLN A 548 41.88 16.29 8.71
N THR A 549 42.34 15.60 7.66
CA THR A 549 43.77 15.30 7.45
C THR A 549 44.57 16.56 7.15
N ALA A 550 44.06 17.45 6.28
CA ALA A 550 44.67 18.75 6.01
C ALA A 550 44.73 19.62 7.27
N LYS A 551 43.68 19.58 8.10
CA LYS A 551 43.64 20.26 9.39
C LYS A 551 44.60 19.67 10.42
N ILE A 552 44.81 18.34 10.43
CA ILE A 552 45.82 17.70 11.27
C ILE A 552 47.21 18.13 10.82
N ALA A 553 47.53 18.08 9.52
CA ALA A 553 48.82 18.52 9.00
C ALA A 553 49.14 19.98 9.35
N SER A 554 48.17 20.89 9.22
CA SER A 554 48.33 22.30 9.63
C SER A 554 48.51 22.48 11.15
N LEU A 555 47.90 21.61 11.97
CA LEU A 555 48.13 21.60 13.42
C LEU A 555 49.48 20.97 13.79
N GLU A 556 49.97 19.99 13.04
CA GLU A 556 51.29 19.39 13.21
C GLU A 556 52.40 20.36 12.81
N GLU A 557 52.22 21.12 11.72
CA GLU A 557 53.07 22.24 11.32
C GLU A 557 53.10 23.34 12.39
N ALA A 558 51.94 23.79 12.87
CA ALA A 558 51.85 24.75 13.97
C ALA A 558 52.46 24.22 15.29
N CYS A 559 52.40 22.91 15.54
CA CYS A 559 53.10 22.28 16.65
C CYS A 559 54.62 22.25 16.45
N GLN A 560 55.12 21.99 15.23
CA GLN A 560 56.56 22.07 14.91
C GLN A 560 57.09 23.51 15.03
N ASP A 561 56.32 24.51 14.61
CA ASP A 561 56.64 25.93 14.82
C ASP A 561 56.71 26.30 16.31
N LEU A 562 55.75 25.79 17.11
CA LEU A 562 55.75 25.98 18.56
C LEU A 562 56.90 25.22 19.24
N GLU A 563 57.25 24.02 18.79
CA GLU A 563 58.40 23.25 19.29
C GLU A 563 59.72 23.92 18.92
N GLY A 564 59.89 24.40 17.69
CA GLY A 564 61.04 25.21 17.27
C GLY A 564 61.12 26.53 18.03
N THR A 565 59.98 27.14 18.35
CA THR A 565 59.91 28.32 19.23
C THR A 565 60.24 27.98 20.69
N ILE A 566 59.87 26.80 21.19
CA ILE A 566 60.26 26.29 22.51
C ILE A 566 61.76 25.94 22.54
N VAL A 567 62.35 25.46 21.45
CA VAL A 567 63.81 25.27 21.32
C VAL A 567 64.51 26.62 21.39
N ARG A 568 64.08 27.61 20.60
CA ARG A 568 64.61 28.99 20.69
C ARG A 568 64.42 29.59 22.09
N PHE A 569 63.29 29.32 22.77
CA PHE A 569 63.10 29.75 24.16
C PHE A 569 63.98 28.99 25.16
N ARG A 570 64.35 27.72 24.90
CA ARG A 570 65.32 26.99 25.73
C ARG A 570 66.74 27.48 25.50
N GLU A 571 67.12 27.73 24.26
CA GLU A 571 68.39 28.37 23.88
C GLU A 571 68.47 29.77 24.52
N LEU A 572 67.41 30.57 24.41
CA LEU A 572 67.30 31.88 25.05
C LEU A 572 67.27 31.79 26.58
N VAL A 573 66.68 30.76 27.20
CA VAL A 573 66.74 30.57 28.66
C VAL A 573 68.14 30.14 29.11
N VAL A 574 68.86 29.34 28.32
CA VAL A 574 70.27 29.03 28.59
C VAL A 574 71.14 30.27 28.42
N GLN A 575 70.92 31.07 27.36
CA GLN A 575 71.55 32.37 27.17
C GLN A 575 71.24 33.32 28.33
N LEU A 576 69.97 33.49 28.71
CA LEU A 576 69.53 34.29 29.87
C LEU A 576 69.99 33.72 31.21
N GLN A 577 70.40 32.46 31.30
CA GLN A 577 71.04 31.89 32.49
C GLN A 577 72.53 32.23 32.52
N THR A 578 73.24 32.10 31.40
CA THR A 578 74.63 32.60 31.30
C THR A 578 74.69 34.12 31.46
N GLU A 579 73.74 34.86 30.89
CA GLU A 579 73.56 36.30 31.06
C GLU A 579 73.02 36.65 32.45
N LEU A 580 72.34 35.76 33.18
CA LEU A 580 72.03 36.02 34.60
C LEU A 580 73.26 35.87 35.49
N ASP A 581 74.19 34.99 35.13
CA ASP A 581 75.46 34.86 35.84
C ASP A 581 76.49 35.94 35.42
N THR A 582 76.44 36.49 34.19
CA THR A 582 77.14 37.77 33.90
C THR A 582 76.41 38.96 34.51
N LEU A 583 75.09 39.06 34.43
CA LEU A 583 74.30 40.12 35.06
C LEU A 583 74.41 40.08 36.59
N ARG A 584 74.73 38.95 37.22
CA ARG A 584 75.12 38.94 38.65
C ARG A 584 76.41 39.70 38.93
N SER A 585 77.32 39.81 37.95
CA SER A 585 78.47 40.72 37.99
C SER A 585 78.13 42.13 37.47
N GLU A 586 77.24 42.27 36.49
CA GLU A 586 76.85 43.56 35.89
C GLU A 586 75.71 44.28 36.64
N THR A 587 75.09 43.65 37.64
CA THR A 587 74.19 44.29 38.63
C THR A 587 74.97 45.33 39.46
N GLN A 588 76.29 45.23 39.48
CA GLN A 588 77.19 46.26 40.02
C GLN A 588 77.36 47.49 39.09
N VAL A 589 76.91 47.41 37.83
CA VAL A 589 76.95 48.51 36.84
C VAL A 589 75.59 49.24 36.76
N ALA A 590 74.48 48.51 36.94
CA ALA A 590 73.11 49.03 36.97
C ALA A 590 72.63 49.79 35.70
N GLN A 591 71.45 50.40 35.78
CA GLN A 591 70.98 51.53 34.95
C GLN A 591 71.02 51.36 33.40
N GLN A 592 70.37 50.32 32.87
CA GLN A 592 70.02 50.26 31.43
C GLN A 592 68.69 49.54 31.12
N GLU A 593 67.64 49.90 31.86
CA GLU A 593 66.34 49.21 31.96
C GLU A 593 65.40 49.30 30.72
N SER A 594 65.91 49.65 29.54
CA SER A 594 65.07 50.16 28.43
C SER A 594 64.40 49.10 27.54
N VAL A 595 64.94 47.87 27.43
CA VAL A 595 64.60 46.95 26.31
C VAL A 595 63.62 45.82 26.68
N SER A 596 63.61 45.34 27.92
CA SER A 596 62.79 44.16 28.32
C SER A 596 61.28 44.42 28.32
N ALA A 597 60.86 45.67 28.58
CA ALA A 597 59.46 46.07 28.64
C ALA A 597 58.70 45.84 27.31
N ALA A 598 59.36 46.00 26.16
CA ALA A 598 58.75 45.81 24.84
C ALA A 598 58.35 44.34 24.59
N SER A 599 59.19 43.38 25.03
CA SER A 599 58.93 41.95 24.85
C SER A 599 57.81 41.44 25.76
N GLN A 600 57.76 41.93 27.01
CA GLN A 600 56.64 41.64 27.92
C GLN A 600 55.32 42.25 27.41
N THR A 601 55.37 43.46 26.85
CA THR A 601 54.19 44.09 26.22
C THR A 601 53.71 43.29 25.00
N ALA A 602 54.60 42.85 24.11
CA ALA A 602 54.24 42.04 22.94
C ALA A 602 53.65 40.67 23.32
N THR A 603 54.20 40.00 24.33
CA THR A 603 53.67 38.72 24.82
C THR A 603 52.32 38.88 25.49
N MET A 604 52.12 39.89 26.36
CA MET A 604 50.81 40.24 26.91
C MET A 604 49.79 40.58 25.81
N MET A 605 50.18 41.36 24.79
CA MET A 605 49.32 41.71 23.66
C MET A 605 48.90 40.46 22.87
N SER A 606 49.83 39.53 22.60
CA SER A 606 49.52 38.26 21.92
C SER A 606 48.59 37.34 22.73
N LEU A 607 48.70 37.36 24.07
CA LEU A 607 47.79 36.64 24.95
C LEU A 607 46.41 37.28 24.94
N ASN A 608 46.34 38.63 24.93
CA ASN A 608 45.10 39.37 24.88
C ASN A 608 44.36 39.14 23.54
N LEU A 609 45.06 39.19 22.39
CA LEU A 609 44.49 38.80 21.08
C LEU A 609 43.97 37.36 21.10
N LYS A 610 44.71 36.42 21.71
CA LYS A 610 44.26 35.02 21.83
C LYS A 610 43.00 34.89 22.69
N LEU A 611 42.93 35.60 23.82
CA LEU A 611 41.75 35.66 24.69
C LEU A 611 40.55 36.28 23.97
N GLN A 612 40.72 37.44 23.32
CA GLN A 612 39.68 38.08 22.51
C GLN A 612 39.18 37.14 21.40
N SER A 613 40.09 36.53 20.62
CA SER A 613 39.72 35.57 19.56
C SER A 613 39.07 34.29 20.10
N SER A 614 39.22 33.98 21.39
CA SER A 614 38.54 32.86 22.06
C SER A 614 37.19 33.26 22.65
N ALA A 615 37.02 34.51 23.08
CA ALA A 615 35.72 35.06 23.49
C ALA A 615 34.79 35.16 22.28
N SER A 616 35.24 35.85 21.23
CA SER A 616 34.70 35.86 19.86
C SER A 616 34.14 34.50 19.42
N LYS A 617 35.00 33.48 19.34
CA LYS A 617 34.62 32.12 18.91
C LYS A 617 33.66 31.40 19.85
N ASN A 618 33.63 31.75 21.14
CA ASN A 618 32.65 31.20 22.09
C ASN A 618 31.28 31.91 21.95
N GLN A 619 31.27 33.21 21.68
CA GLN A 619 30.07 33.99 21.42
C GLN A 619 29.38 33.57 20.11
N ALA A 620 30.12 33.46 19.01
CA ALA A 620 29.57 32.99 17.73
C ALA A 620 28.91 31.60 17.89
N ARG A 621 29.54 30.70 18.66
CA ARG A 621 28.98 29.39 19.02
C ARG A 621 27.74 29.47 19.92
N HIS A 622 27.68 30.44 20.83
CA HIS A 622 26.48 30.67 21.66
C HIS A 622 25.29 31.10 20.79
N ILE A 623 25.51 32.02 19.86
CA ILE A 623 24.52 32.46 18.88
C ILE A 623 24.06 31.27 18.02
N ASP A 624 24.99 30.45 17.50
CA ASP A 624 24.66 29.25 16.73
C ASP A 624 23.84 28.20 17.52
N LEU A 625 24.11 28.04 18.81
CA LEU A 625 23.36 27.11 19.66
C LEU A 625 21.95 27.61 19.94
N GLU A 626 21.76 28.92 20.18
CA GLU A 626 20.42 29.49 20.40
C GLU A 626 19.60 29.60 19.11
N VAL A 627 20.21 29.89 17.94
CA VAL A 627 19.51 29.77 16.64
C VAL A 627 19.00 28.34 16.42
N LYS A 628 19.85 27.33 16.63
CA LYS A 628 19.45 25.91 16.56
C LYS A 628 18.40 25.52 17.60
N ARG A 629 18.37 26.20 18.74
CA ARG A 629 17.35 26.01 19.78
C ARG A 629 16.00 26.61 19.36
N ILE A 630 16.00 27.71 18.63
CA ILE A 630 14.80 28.30 18.02
C ILE A 630 14.26 27.35 16.94
N GLU A 631 15.11 26.91 16.01
CA GLU A 631 14.78 25.91 14.97
C GLU A 631 14.19 24.63 15.56
N ALA A 632 14.82 24.06 16.59
CA ALA A 632 14.34 22.84 17.24
C ALA A 632 13.00 23.03 17.99
N ARG A 633 12.78 24.20 18.60
CA ARG A 633 11.51 24.54 19.26
C ARG A 633 10.39 24.69 18.22
N GLU A 634 10.67 25.35 17.10
CA GLU A 634 9.72 25.49 16.00
C GLU A 634 9.36 24.13 15.40
N ALA A 635 10.35 23.30 15.07
CA ALA A 635 10.09 21.98 14.50
C ALA A 635 9.24 21.09 15.44
N GLN A 636 9.42 21.22 16.76
CA GLN A 636 8.58 20.56 17.75
C GLN A 636 7.14 21.09 17.77
N GLU A 637 6.94 22.41 17.68
CA GLU A 637 5.60 23.00 17.66
C GLU A 637 4.88 22.68 16.34
N LEU A 638 5.54 22.84 15.20
CA LEU A 638 5.04 22.48 13.87
C LEU A 638 4.66 21.00 13.79
N LEU A 639 5.47 20.09 14.35
CA LEU A 639 5.11 18.67 14.45
C LEU A 639 3.83 18.47 15.25
N SER A 640 3.66 19.19 16.37
CA SER A 640 2.44 19.11 17.20
C SER A 640 1.18 19.65 16.48
N ILE A 641 1.37 20.61 15.56
CA ILE A 641 0.32 21.19 14.72
C ILE A 641 -0.04 20.23 13.58
N ILE A 642 0.94 19.70 12.84
CA ILE A 642 0.72 18.86 11.64
C ILE A 642 0.31 17.42 12.00
N GLN A 643 0.86 16.81 13.05
CA GLN A 643 0.57 15.41 13.45
C GLN A 643 -0.93 15.04 13.45
N PRO A 644 -1.87 15.89 13.88
CA PRO A 644 -3.31 15.59 13.81
C PRO A 644 -4.02 15.85 12.47
N TYR A 645 -3.39 16.44 11.45
CA TYR A 645 -3.97 16.76 10.13
C TYR A 645 -3.92 15.60 9.12
N LEU A 646 -4.67 15.74 8.03
CA LEU A 646 -4.44 15.02 6.78
C LEU A 646 -3.51 15.86 5.87
N PRO A 647 -2.41 15.30 5.30
CA PRO A 647 -1.35 16.09 4.65
C PRO A 647 -1.83 17.04 3.54
N GLN A 648 -2.70 16.58 2.64
CA GLN A 648 -3.12 17.39 1.49
C GLN A 648 -3.97 18.60 1.91
N VAL A 649 -4.97 18.40 2.79
CA VAL A 649 -5.83 19.48 3.29
C VAL A 649 -5.02 20.54 4.05
N TYR A 650 -4.02 20.09 4.82
CA TYR A 650 -3.08 21.01 5.48
C TYR A 650 -2.33 21.87 4.45
N VAL A 651 -1.71 21.22 3.46
CA VAL A 651 -0.90 21.87 2.42
C VAL A 651 -1.71 22.92 1.64
N GLU A 652 -2.96 22.60 1.31
CA GLU A 652 -3.80 23.43 0.43
C GLU A 652 -4.48 24.63 1.11
N SER A 653 -4.83 24.58 2.41
CA SER A 653 -5.56 25.69 3.07
C SER A 653 -4.93 26.28 4.33
N ASP A 654 -4.08 25.54 5.05
CA ASP A 654 -3.70 25.88 6.44
C ASP A 654 -2.19 26.22 6.59
N THR A 655 -1.36 25.92 5.59
CA THR A 655 0.10 26.14 5.60
C THR A 655 0.50 27.58 5.86
N ASP A 656 -0.15 28.56 5.22
CA ASP A 656 0.21 29.97 5.39
C ASP A 656 -0.14 30.49 6.79
N ALA A 657 -1.25 30.03 7.38
CA ALA A 657 -1.67 30.43 8.73
C ALA A 657 -0.75 29.87 9.82
N THR A 658 -0.35 28.61 9.69
CA THR A 658 0.62 27.98 10.58
C THR A 658 2.03 28.55 10.38
N SER A 659 2.42 28.88 9.15
CA SER A 659 3.69 29.56 8.87
C SER A 659 3.71 31.00 9.38
N CYS A 660 2.60 31.75 9.30
CA CYS A 660 2.43 33.08 9.90
C CYS A 660 2.63 33.02 11.42
N TYR A 661 2.01 32.04 12.07
CA TYR A 661 2.15 31.80 13.50
C TYR A 661 3.60 31.55 13.93
N LEU A 662 4.28 30.61 13.25
CA LEU A 662 5.66 30.25 13.58
C LEU A 662 6.66 31.35 13.20
N PHE A 663 6.41 32.10 12.12
CA PHE A 663 7.16 33.31 11.77
C PHE A 663 7.18 34.31 12.94
N PHE A 664 6.03 34.66 13.51
CA PHE A 664 6.00 35.61 14.63
C PHE A 664 6.71 35.07 15.89
N GLN A 665 6.61 33.77 16.20
CA GLN A 665 7.38 33.17 17.30
C GLN A 665 8.89 33.17 17.05
N ARG A 666 9.32 32.77 15.86
CA ARG A 666 10.73 32.71 15.45
C ARG A 666 11.35 34.10 15.41
N LEU A 667 10.64 35.08 14.84
CA LEU A 667 11.08 36.46 14.74
C LEU A 667 11.23 37.10 16.12
N ALA A 668 10.28 36.91 17.04
CA ALA A 668 10.40 37.35 18.42
C ALA A 668 11.66 36.78 19.11
N ALA A 669 11.88 35.47 19.00
CA ALA A 669 13.04 34.81 19.61
C ALA A 669 14.38 35.26 18.98
N LYS A 670 14.40 35.54 17.67
CA LYS A 670 15.56 36.12 16.96
C LYS A 670 15.85 37.55 17.43
N LEU A 671 14.83 38.38 17.65
CA LEU A 671 14.98 39.74 18.17
C LEU A 671 15.47 39.76 19.63
N ASP A 672 14.95 38.86 20.48
CA ASP A 672 15.42 38.67 21.85
C ASP A 672 16.88 38.21 21.90
N LEU A 673 17.31 37.35 20.96
CA LEU A 673 18.70 36.91 20.81
C LEU A 673 19.64 38.07 20.44
N ILE A 674 19.24 38.94 19.50
CA ILE A 674 20.00 40.16 19.15
C ILE A 674 20.09 41.10 20.36
N ASN A 675 18.98 41.36 21.05
CA ASN A 675 18.93 42.23 22.23
C ASN A 675 19.87 41.71 23.35
N THR A 676 19.84 40.39 23.59
CA THR A 676 20.69 39.72 24.59
C THR A 676 22.17 39.75 24.20
N ALA A 677 22.51 39.49 22.94
CA ALA A 677 23.89 39.54 22.45
C ALA A 677 24.46 40.97 22.52
N ALA A 678 23.68 41.98 22.13
CA ALA A 678 24.07 43.38 22.27
C ALA A 678 24.28 43.80 23.73
N ALA A 679 23.42 43.35 24.65
CA ALA A 679 23.62 43.60 26.08
C ALA A 679 24.95 43.04 26.59
N GLN A 680 25.31 41.82 26.17
CA GLN A 680 26.57 41.17 26.54
C GLN A 680 27.80 41.89 25.94
N ASN A 681 27.77 42.23 24.65
CA ASN A 681 28.85 42.96 23.96
C ASN A 681 29.23 44.26 24.68
N HIS A 682 28.22 45.03 25.08
CA HIS A 682 28.41 46.34 25.67
C HIS A 682 28.43 46.33 27.22
N ASN A 683 28.49 45.13 27.81
CA ASN A 683 28.46 44.90 29.26
C ASN A 683 27.35 45.72 29.95
N LEU A 684 26.15 45.68 29.38
CA LEU A 684 24.97 46.38 29.88
C LEU A 684 24.25 45.51 30.93
N PRO A 685 23.89 46.07 32.10
CA PRO A 685 23.92 47.49 32.44
C PRO A 685 25.19 48.00 33.16
N GLU A 686 26.17 47.16 33.44
CA GLU A 686 27.31 47.49 34.29
C GLU A 686 28.10 48.72 33.76
N SER A 687 28.24 48.84 32.44
CA SER A 687 28.88 49.97 31.76
C SER A 687 28.20 51.33 31.98
N LEU A 688 26.90 51.37 32.27
CA LEU A 688 26.16 52.60 32.59
C LEU A 688 26.52 53.20 33.96
N ASN A 689 27.31 52.50 34.78
CA ASN A 689 27.74 52.99 36.09
C ASN A 689 29.07 53.78 36.04
N GLY A 690 29.76 53.80 34.91
CA GLY A 690 31.07 54.42 34.72
C GLY A 690 31.04 55.63 33.78
N ALA A 691 32.10 55.78 32.98
CA ALA A 691 32.12 56.71 31.86
C ALA A 691 31.30 56.14 30.69
N VAL A 692 30.29 56.87 30.23
CA VAL A 692 29.35 56.44 29.20
C VAL A 692 29.67 57.15 27.88
N SER A 693 29.67 56.40 26.78
CA SER A 693 29.92 56.92 25.43
C SER A 693 28.61 57.06 24.63
N GLY A 694 28.63 57.88 23.58
CA GLY A 694 27.49 58.02 22.66
C GLY A 694 27.06 56.70 21.99
N VAL A 695 27.98 55.74 21.85
CA VAL A 695 27.67 54.38 21.34
C VAL A 695 26.71 53.66 22.29
N LEU A 696 26.93 53.74 23.61
CA LEU A 696 26.05 53.09 24.60
C LEU A 696 24.62 53.69 24.58
N VAL A 697 24.47 54.96 24.21
CA VAL A 697 23.14 55.58 24.02
C VAL A 697 22.40 54.92 22.85
N GLY A 698 23.06 54.77 21.70
CA GLY A 698 22.49 54.10 20.52
C GLY A 698 22.20 52.61 20.74
N VAL A 699 23.05 51.91 21.50
CA VAL A 699 22.82 50.49 21.87
C VAL A 699 21.60 50.36 22.78
N CYS A 700 21.40 51.26 23.76
CA CYS A 700 20.20 51.26 24.60
C CYS A 700 18.93 51.56 23.78
N GLU A 701 18.99 52.54 22.86
CA GLU A 701 17.88 52.85 21.93
C GLU A 701 17.52 51.65 21.05
N MET A 702 18.52 50.98 20.48
CA MET A 702 18.35 49.76 19.69
C MET A 702 17.65 48.67 20.51
N ARG A 703 18.13 48.40 21.73
CA ARG A 703 17.56 47.35 22.58
C ARG A 703 16.11 47.65 22.97
N GLY A 704 15.76 48.91 23.24
CA GLY A 704 14.37 49.33 23.42
C GLY A 704 13.50 49.03 22.19
N ARG A 705 13.94 49.44 20.98
CA ARG A 705 13.21 49.16 19.72
C ARG A 705 13.08 47.67 19.42
N LEU A 706 14.12 46.88 19.63
CA LEU A 706 14.09 45.42 19.46
C LEU A 706 13.14 44.75 20.47
N SER A 707 13.11 45.23 21.72
CA SER A 707 12.16 44.75 22.74
C SER A 707 10.71 45.06 22.39
N SER A 708 10.45 46.26 21.84
CA SER A 708 9.12 46.64 21.32
C SER A 708 8.69 45.72 20.18
N LEU A 709 9.57 45.50 19.19
CA LEU A 709 9.25 44.68 18.01
C LEU A 709 9.03 43.20 18.40
N SER A 710 9.86 42.68 19.31
CA SER A 710 9.68 41.34 19.90
C SER A 710 8.35 41.22 20.62
N THR A 711 7.95 42.24 21.40
CA THR A 711 6.65 42.30 22.08
C THR A 711 5.50 42.26 21.07
N THR A 712 5.52 43.09 20.02
CA THR A 712 4.46 43.05 18.98
C THR A 712 4.38 41.67 18.32
N CYS A 713 5.52 41.01 18.03
CA CYS A 713 5.54 39.64 17.51
C CYS A 713 4.94 38.61 18.50
N LYS A 714 5.25 38.70 19.80
CA LYS A 714 4.67 37.83 20.85
C LYS A 714 3.16 38.02 21.00
N ARG A 715 2.66 39.25 20.82
CA ARG A 715 1.23 39.58 20.81
C ARG A 715 0.51 38.94 19.61
N PHE A 716 1.07 39.05 18.39
CA PHE A 716 0.57 38.31 17.22
C PHE A 716 0.52 36.80 17.46
N ALA A 717 1.59 36.20 17.96
CA ALA A 717 1.64 34.77 18.26
C ALA A 717 0.62 34.36 19.34
N SER A 718 0.37 35.20 20.34
CA SER A 718 -0.60 34.92 21.41
C SER A 718 -2.06 34.94 20.93
N ILE A 719 -2.38 35.83 19.98
CA ILE A 719 -3.68 35.84 19.30
C ILE A 719 -3.80 34.62 18.39
N LEU A 720 -2.82 34.37 17.50
CA LEU A 720 -2.82 33.23 16.57
C LEU A 720 -2.89 31.85 17.27
N ARG A 721 -2.41 31.73 18.51
CA ARG A 721 -2.53 30.50 19.32
C ARG A 721 -3.93 30.30 19.94
N ARG A 722 -4.82 31.31 19.91
CA ARG A 722 -6.07 31.32 20.72
C ARG A 722 -7.32 31.83 19.97
N CYS A 723 -7.16 32.44 18.80
CA CYS A 723 -8.28 32.90 17.98
C CYS A 723 -9.10 31.74 17.38
N ASP A 724 -10.24 32.10 16.81
CA ASP A 724 -11.08 31.26 15.97
C ASP A 724 -10.39 30.89 14.64
N VAL A 725 -10.92 29.84 13.99
CA VAL A 725 -10.38 29.28 12.75
C VAL A 725 -10.43 30.28 11.59
N GLU A 726 -11.50 31.07 11.47
CA GLU A 726 -11.66 32.03 10.36
C GLU A 726 -10.62 33.13 10.45
N SER A 727 -10.42 33.72 11.63
CA SER A 727 -9.42 34.76 11.84
C SER A 727 -7.98 34.23 11.82
N PHE A 728 -7.74 32.98 12.26
CA PHE A 728 -6.44 32.32 12.08
C PHE A 728 -6.07 32.22 10.60
N LEU A 729 -6.97 31.74 9.75
CA LEU A 729 -6.77 31.66 8.31
C LEU A 729 -6.68 33.04 7.65
N ASN A 730 -7.45 34.04 8.13
CA ASN A 730 -7.43 35.40 7.59
C ASN A 730 -6.10 36.13 7.89
N ILE A 731 -5.60 36.07 9.13
CA ILE A 731 -4.27 36.60 9.51
C ILE A 731 -3.16 35.84 8.77
N GLY A 732 -3.36 34.53 8.52
CA GLY A 732 -2.45 33.69 7.77
C GLY A 732 -2.10 34.18 6.37
N ARG A 733 -3.07 34.80 5.68
CA ARG A 733 -2.90 35.33 4.31
C ARG A 733 -1.81 36.41 4.18
N MET A 734 -1.37 37.02 5.29
CA MET A 734 -0.27 37.99 5.29
C MET A 734 1.12 37.34 5.24
N TYR A 735 1.23 36.02 5.45
CA TYR A 735 2.53 35.35 5.52
C TYR A 735 3.46 35.64 4.32
N PRO A 736 2.99 35.62 3.05
CA PRO A 736 3.85 35.92 1.90
C PRO A 736 4.44 37.34 1.91
N ASP A 737 3.73 38.32 2.47
CA ASP A 737 4.16 39.73 2.51
C ASP A 737 5.17 39.99 3.64
N ILE A 738 5.02 39.30 4.78
CA ILE A 738 5.89 39.48 5.96
C ILE A 738 7.12 38.55 5.95
N ALA A 739 7.05 37.37 5.32
CA ALA A 739 8.16 36.41 5.27
C ALA A 739 9.51 36.99 4.75
N PRO A 740 9.55 37.92 3.76
CA PRO A 740 10.80 38.56 3.35
C PRO A 740 11.47 39.42 4.44
N MET A 741 10.71 39.90 5.44
CA MET A 741 11.22 40.79 6.49
C MET A 741 12.19 40.07 7.44
N GLU A 742 11.95 38.78 7.69
CA GLU A 742 12.81 37.95 8.54
C GLU A 742 14.25 37.87 8.02
N LYS A 743 14.46 37.86 6.70
CA LYS A 743 15.81 37.80 6.10
C LYS A 743 16.70 38.99 6.49
N ARG A 744 16.12 40.14 6.88
CA ARG A 744 16.87 41.28 7.44
C ARG A 744 17.28 41.03 8.89
N ILE A 745 16.47 40.34 9.70
CA ILE A 745 16.86 39.95 11.06
C ILE A 745 17.93 38.84 11.03
N ASP A 746 17.84 37.90 10.08
CA ASP A 746 18.89 36.90 9.87
C ASP A 746 20.23 37.51 9.43
N MET A 747 20.21 38.54 8.58
CA MET A 747 21.40 39.33 8.26
C MET A 747 22.04 39.95 9.52
N HIS A 748 21.24 40.50 10.43
CA HIS A 748 21.73 41.08 11.69
C HIS A 748 22.30 40.01 12.65
N ILE A 749 21.74 38.79 12.68
CA ILE A 749 22.32 37.64 13.40
C ILE A 749 23.64 37.18 12.77
N ASP A 750 23.75 37.16 11.44
CA ASP A 750 24.97 36.80 10.73
C ASP A 750 26.09 37.84 10.90
N LEU A 751 25.75 39.12 11.05
CA LEU A 751 26.72 40.16 11.43
C LEU A 751 27.19 40.00 12.89
N LEU A 752 26.30 39.65 13.83
CA LEU A 752 26.68 39.30 15.21
C LEU A 752 27.62 38.09 15.28
N ARG A 753 27.38 37.05 14.47
CA ARG A 753 28.25 35.86 14.35
C ARG A 753 29.68 36.19 13.89
N ARG A 754 29.86 37.31 13.16
CA ARG A 754 31.13 37.75 12.57
C ARG A 754 31.81 38.87 13.36
N GLU A 755 31.18 39.37 14.42
CA GLU A 755 31.59 40.60 15.13
C GLU A 755 31.55 41.87 14.25
N GLU A 756 30.78 41.82 13.14
CA GLU A 756 30.58 42.90 12.15
C GLU A 756 29.25 43.66 12.37
N PHE A 757 28.65 43.54 13.56
CA PHE A 757 27.32 44.08 13.87
C PHE A 757 27.27 45.61 13.86
N ARG A 758 26.11 46.16 13.46
CA ARG A 758 25.92 47.59 13.19
C ARG A 758 24.63 48.09 13.82
N ASP A 759 24.73 48.63 15.04
CA ASP A 759 23.56 49.03 15.84
C ASP A 759 22.64 50.00 15.08
N ALA A 760 23.20 51.00 14.41
CA ALA A 760 22.43 52.02 13.68
C ALA A 760 21.65 51.46 12.46
N GLU A 761 22.16 50.43 11.79
CA GLU A 761 21.43 49.75 10.71
C GLU A 761 20.30 48.88 11.30
N CYS A 762 20.57 48.19 12.42
CA CYS A 762 19.57 47.40 13.14
C CYS A 762 18.43 48.27 13.71
N VAL A 763 18.75 49.42 14.33
CA VAL A 763 17.80 50.48 14.76
C VAL A 763 16.89 50.93 13.62
N THR A 764 17.45 51.06 12.42
CA THR A 764 16.76 51.57 11.24
C THR A 764 15.85 50.51 10.61
N ASP A 765 16.27 49.25 10.56
CA ASP A 765 15.43 48.15 10.10
C ASP A 765 14.33 47.80 11.10
N ALA A 766 14.64 47.71 12.39
CA ALA A 766 13.67 47.42 13.44
C ALA A 766 12.53 48.47 13.47
N ALA A 767 12.85 49.76 13.34
CA ALA A 767 11.84 50.81 13.27
C ALA A 767 10.93 50.71 12.03
N LYS A 768 11.46 50.28 10.87
CA LYS A 768 10.64 50.02 9.66
C LYS A 768 9.70 48.84 9.88
N MET A 769 10.20 47.75 10.48
CA MET A 769 9.36 46.58 10.79
C MET A 769 8.29 46.90 11.84
N GLN A 770 8.64 47.69 12.86
CA GLN A 770 7.72 48.15 13.91
C GLN A 770 6.55 48.92 13.29
N ALA A 771 6.82 49.95 12.49
CA ALA A 771 5.76 50.74 11.83
C ALA A 771 4.86 49.89 10.90
N GLN A 772 5.40 48.85 10.25
CA GLN A 772 4.60 47.91 9.47
C GLN A 772 3.74 47.01 10.38
N PHE A 773 4.32 46.42 11.44
CA PHE A 773 3.60 45.51 12.34
C PHE A 773 2.61 46.22 13.26
N ASP A 774 2.80 47.49 13.59
CA ASP A 774 1.84 48.27 14.37
C ASP A 774 0.57 48.54 13.53
N HIS A 775 0.71 48.86 12.24
CA HIS A 775 -0.44 48.99 11.35
C HIS A 775 -1.20 47.65 11.16
N LEU A 776 -0.47 46.53 11.13
CA LEU A 776 -1.09 45.21 11.16
C LEU A 776 -1.76 44.92 12.51
N ALA A 777 -1.18 45.35 13.63
CA ALA A 777 -1.74 45.18 14.96
C ALA A 777 -3.05 45.97 15.13
N GLU A 778 -3.09 47.23 14.67
CA GLU A 778 -4.32 48.04 14.57
C GLU A 778 -5.41 47.33 13.76
N THR A 779 -5.02 46.64 12.67
CA THR A 779 -5.95 45.97 11.77
C THR A 779 -6.50 44.65 12.34
N TYR A 780 -5.67 43.86 13.03
CA TYR A 780 -6.00 42.46 13.40
C TYR A 780 -6.17 42.19 14.89
N PHE A 781 -5.82 43.11 15.81
CA PHE A 781 -6.01 42.89 17.25
C PHE A 781 -7.43 43.29 17.73
N GLY A 782 -8.24 43.90 16.86
CA GLY A 782 -9.60 44.32 17.18
C GLY A 782 -10.49 43.14 17.62
N GLY A 783 -11.05 43.22 18.83
CA GLY A 783 -11.99 42.23 19.37
C GLY A 783 -11.36 41.11 20.21
N TYR A 784 -10.03 41.05 20.35
CA TYR A 784 -9.34 40.01 21.12
C TYR A 784 -8.67 40.55 22.38
N GLU A 785 -8.74 39.79 23.48
CA GLU A 785 -7.96 40.01 24.71
C GLU A 785 -6.87 38.93 24.91
N PHE A 786 -6.58 38.15 23.86
CA PHE A 786 -5.63 37.03 23.91
C PHE A 786 -4.16 37.45 24.00
N ASP A 787 -3.84 38.70 23.65
CA ASP A 787 -2.50 39.28 23.76
C ASP A 787 -2.23 39.89 25.15
N LEU A 788 -3.21 39.92 26.05
CA LEU A 788 -3.22 40.77 27.24
C LEU A 788 -1.94 40.64 28.09
N GLY A 789 -1.50 39.41 28.39
CA GLY A 789 -0.29 39.18 29.17
C GLY A 789 1.00 39.66 28.48
N GLU A 790 1.13 39.46 27.17
CA GLU A 790 2.28 39.94 26.39
C GLU A 790 2.27 41.48 26.26
N ARG A 791 1.08 42.08 26.15
CA ARG A 791 0.89 43.54 26.18
C ARG A 791 1.31 44.14 27.53
N GLU A 792 0.94 43.49 28.63
CA GLU A 792 1.32 43.89 29.99
C GLU A 792 2.84 43.71 30.24
N HIS A 793 3.39 42.53 29.94
CA HIS A 793 4.83 42.27 30.01
C HIS A 793 5.62 43.27 29.15
N GLY A 794 5.12 43.61 27.96
CA GLY A 794 5.62 44.67 27.10
C GLY A 794 5.69 46.05 27.73
N MET A 795 4.64 46.49 28.42
CA MET A 795 4.61 47.78 29.13
C MET A 795 5.61 47.82 30.30
N ALA A 796 5.90 46.69 30.96
CA ALA A 796 6.96 46.62 31.96
C ALA A 796 8.36 46.55 31.33
N LEU A 797 8.50 45.91 30.17
CA LEU A 797 9.75 45.87 29.38
C LEU A 797 10.15 47.25 28.85
N SER A 798 9.21 48.06 28.36
CA SER A 798 9.51 49.43 27.92
C SER A 798 10.03 50.28 29.08
N CYS A 799 9.40 50.18 30.26
CA CYS A 799 9.86 50.89 31.47
C CYS A 799 11.32 50.57 31.86
N ASP A 800 11.78 49.33 31.72
CA ASP A 800 13.19 48.95 32.01
C ASP A 800 14.15 49.55 30.99
N HIS A 801 13.81 49.45 29.70
CA HIS A 801 14.62 50.00 28.60
C HIS A 801 14.62 51.55 28.58
N ASP A 802 13.52 52.20 28.93
CA ASP A 802 13.45 53.67 29.08
C ASP A 802 14.38 54.15 30.20
N LEU A 803 14.40 53.44 31.33
CA LEU A 803 15.32 53.75 32.44
C LEU A 803 16.79 53.44 32.09
N GLU A 804 17.06 52.50 31.18
CA GLU A 804 18.39 52.31 30.56
C GLU A 804 18.75 53.48 29.63
N MET A 805 17.84 53.89 28.73
CA MET A 805 18.05 54.99 27.77
C MET A 805 18.27 56.32 28.49
N PHE A 806 17.46 56.63 29.51
CA PHE A 806 17.68 57.78 30.40
C PHE A 806 19.07 57.74 31.04
N ALA A 807 19.44 56.62 31.66
CA ALA A 807 20.74 56.49 32.32
C ALA A 807 21.92 56.60 31.34
N ALA A 808 21.78 56.09 30.12
CA ALA A 808 22.79 56.22 29.07
C ALA A 808 22.93 57.66 28.57
N ALA A 809 21.84 58.34 28.21
CA ALA A 809 21.89 59.72 27.71
C ALA A 809 22.39 60.70 28.78
N VAL A 810 21.89 60.59 30.01
CA VAL A 810 22.33 61.40 31.15
C VAL A 810 23.78 61.09 31.57
N GLY A 811 24.17 59.82 31.55
CA GLY A 811 25.54 59.39 31.81
C GLY A 811 26.53 59.89 30.74
N TYR A 812 26.11 59.93 29.47
CA TYR A 812 26.92 60.47 28.37
C TYR A 812 27.10 61.99 28.53
N VAL A 813 26.04 62.74 28.84
CA VAL A 813 26.13 64.17 29.21
C VAL A 813 27.09 64.39 30.38
N LYS A 814 26.99 63.61 31.46
CA LYS A 814 27.93 63.66 32.59
C LYS A 814 29.38 63.46 32.12
N THR A 815 29.60 62.45 31.28
CA THR A 815 30.95 62.04 30.82
C THR A 815 31.59 63.09 29.92
N SER A 816 30.84 63.66 28.96
CA SER A 816 31.37 64.68 28.04
C SER A 816 31.68 66.01 28.75
N VAL A 817 30.83 66.46 29.69
CA VAL A 817 31.13 67.66 30.49
C VAL A 817 32.34 67.43 31.41
N ALA A 818 32.45 66.25 32.03
CA ALA A 818 33.60 65.87 32.85
C ALA A 818 34.90 65.68 32.05
N ALA A 819 34.83 65.47 30.73
CA ALA A 819 35.99 65.46 29.84
C ALA A 819 36.43 66.89 29.51
N ILE A 820 35.50 67.77 29.14
CA ILE A 820 35.79 69.19 28.82
C ILE A 820 36.38 69.94 30.01
N LEU A 821 35.92 69.67 31.24
CA LEU A 821 36.51 70.25 32.47
C LEU A 821 37.93 69.73 32.81
N LYS A 822 38.48 68.80 32.00
CA LYS A 822 39.83 68.24 32.14
C LYS A 822 40.66 68.41 30.85
N ASP A 823 40.16 69.23 29.92
CA ASP A 823 40.73 69.44 28.59
C ASP A 823 41.64 70.68 28.65
N GLU A 824 42.95 70.48 28.65
CA GLU A 824 43.94 71.57 28.82
C GLU A 824 43.91 72.60 27.67
N ASP A 825 43.36 72.22 26.51
CA ASP A 825 43.19 73.07 25.33
C ASP A 825 41.93 73.97 25.38
N VAL A 826 41.12 73.90 26.45
CA VAL A 826 39.83 74.63 26.58
C VAL A 826 39.89 75.74 27.64
N GLU A 827 39.58 76.98 27.24
CA GLU A 827 39.40 78.08 28.19
C GLU A 827 38.12 77.90 29.04
N LEU A 828 38.30 77.67 30.34
CA LEU A 828 37.19 77.47 31.30
C LEU A 828 36.74 78.81 31.92
N ASN A 829 35.46 79.12 31.82
CA ASN A 829 34.82 80.29 32.42
C ASN A 829 33.64 79.86 33.31
N LEU A 830 33.96 79.47 34.55
CA LEU A 830 33.02 78.87 35.51
C LEU A 830 32.26 79.90 36.37
N GLY A 831 32.77 81.14 36.46
CA GLY A 831 32.23 82.15 37.38
C GLY A 831 32.39 81.75 38.85
N GLU A 832 31.41 82.12 39.69
CA GLU A 832 31.33 81.70 41.11
C GLU A 832 30.65 80.33 41.29
N LEU A 833 30.44 79.55 40.20
CA LEU A 833 29.75 78.27 40.24
C LEU A 833 30.73 77.10 40.39
N GLU A 834 30.57 76.30 41.44
CA GLU A 834 31.31 75.05 41.63
C GLU A 834 30.68 73.90 40.80
N PRO A 835 31.40 73.27 39.86
CA PRO A 835 30.81 72.27 38.96
C PRO A 835 30.30 71.00 39.67
N GLU A 836 30.95 70.59 40.77
CA GLU A 836 30.57 69.38 41.50
C GLU A 836 29.20 69.53 42.17
N THR A 837 29.01 70.58 42.97
CA THR A 837 27.76 70.80 43.74
C THR A 837 26.59 71.27 42.87
N VAL A 838 26.83 72.07 41.82
CA VAL A 838 25.75 72.65 40.99
C VAL A 838 25.32 71.71 39.84
N PHE A 839 26.20 70.83 39.36
CA PHE A 839 25.94 69.95 38.21
C PHE A 839 26.16 68.46 38.52
N PHE A 840 27.34 68.03 38.96
CA PHE A 840 27.65 66.59 39.04
C PHE A 840 26.95 65.84 40.18
N GLU A 841 26.81 66.43 41.37
CA GLU A 841 26.07 65.84 42.49
C GLU A 841 24.57 65.67 42.18
N PRO A 842 23.82 66.69 41.70
CA PRO A 842 22.45 66.52 41.23
C PRO A 842 22.31 65.45 40.14
N LEU A 843 23.21 65.45 39.14
CA LEU A 843 23.16 64.49 38.04
C LEU A 843 23.43 63.05 38.51
N GLN A 844 24.35 62.87 39.47
CA GLN A 844 24.63 61.57 40.08
C GLN A 844 23.48 61.11 40.99
N LYS A 845 22.79 62.02 41.67
CA LYS A 845 21.57 61.73 42.45
C LYS A 845 20.47 61.18 41.52
N LEU A 846 20.24 61.80 40.36
CA LEU A 846 19.29 61.30 39.36
C LEU A 846 19.67 59.91 38.83
N LEU A 847 20.94 59.67 38.51
CA LEU A 847 21.42 58.34 38.06
C LEU A 847 21.29 57.26 39.14
N ASN A 848 21.45 57.61 40.42
CA ASN A 848 21.23 56.69 41.54
C ASN A 848 19.73 56.42 41.76
N GLN A 849 18.86 57.42 41.55
CA GLN A 849 17.40 57.25 41.62
C GLN A 849 16.87 56.40 40.45
N SER A 850 17.33 56.62 39.21
CA SER A 850 16.90 55.80 38.07
C SER A 850 17.36 54.34 38.19
N ARG A 851 18.59 54.08 38.67
CA ARG A 851 19.04 52.72 39.03
C ARG A 851 18.09 52.07 40.05
N SER A 852 17.58 52.84 41.02
CA SER A 852 16.65 52.35 42.05
C SER A 852 15.25 52.07 41.49
N ALA A 853 14.73 52.94 40.61
CA ALA A 853 13.49 52.71 39.88
C ALA A 853 13.57 51.47 38.99
N ARG A 854 14.71 51.26 38.35
CA ARG A 854 14.93 50.15 37.43
C ARG A 854 14.99 48.78 38.14
N VAL A 855 15.49 48.73 39.38
CA VAL A 855 15.41 47.52 40.22
C VAL A 855 13.96 47.14 40.57
N LEU A 856 13.03 48.12 40.59
CA LEU A 856 11.60 47.85 40.76
C LEU A 856 10.97 47.41 39.43
N SER A 857 11.26 48.10 38.33
CA SER A 857 10.81 47.72 36.98
C SER A 857 11.20 46.29 36.64
N LYS A 858 12.48 45.88 36.78
CA LYS A 858 12.92 44.49 36.51
C LYS A 858 12.19 43.42 37.32
N LYS A 859 11.80 43.71 38.58
CA LYS A 859 11.00 42.80 39.40
C LYS A 859 9.58 42.63 38.84
N LEU A 860 8.99 43.73 38.34
CA LEU A 860 7.67 43.72 37.72
C LEU A 860 7.74 42.98 36.38
N THR A 861 8.70 43.31 35.51
CA THR A 861 8.91 42.68 34.21
C THR A 861 9.02 41.16 34.34
N LYS A 862 9.85 40.67 35.27
CA LYS A 862 9.98 39.23 35.57
C LYS A 862 8.69 38.62 36.14
N ARG A 863 7.94 39.35 36.97
CA ARG A 863 6.67 38.85 37.48
C ARG A 863 5.61 38.70 36.38
N LEU A 864 5.60 39.60 35.39
CA LEU A 864 4.71 39.49 34.23
C LEU A 864 5.18 38.40 33.26
N GLU A 865 6.50 38.19 33.12
CA GLU A 865 7.08 37.05 32.37
C GLU A 865 6.65 35.69 32.98
N GLU A 866 6.69 35.57 34.31
CA GLU A 866 6.18 34.39 35.02
C GLU A 866 4.68 34.17 34.75
N LEU A 867 3.88 35.24 34.66
CA LEU A 867 2.45 35.14 34.34
C LEU A 867 2.19 34.74 32.87
N THR A 868 2.92 35.29 31.88
CA THR A 868 2.72 34.91 30.47
C THR A 868 3.09 33.46 30.22
N LEU A 869 4.19 32.99 30.82
CA LEU A 869 4.58 31.57 30.81
C LEU A 869 3.50 30.65 31.39
N ASP A 870 2.85 31.05 32.50
CA ASP A 870 1.70 30.36 33.09
C ASP A 870 0.37 30.57 32.32
N SER A 871 0.41 31.13 31.10
CA SER A 871 -0.78 31.48 30.29
C SER A 871 -1.79 32.33 31.05
N SER A 872 -1.29 33.33 31.76
CA SER A 872 -2.07 34.23 32.62
C SER A 872 -1.67 35.69 32.36
N ALA A 873 -2.53 36.61 32.81
CA ALA A 873 -2.36 38.04 32.72
C ALA A 873 -2.89 38.70 34.01
N LEU A 874 -2.75 40.01 34.15
CA LEU A 874 -3.47 40.77 35.15
C LEU A 874 -4.93 40.97 34.73
N LYS A 875 -5.77 41.43 35.66
CA LYS A 875 -7.14 41.87 35.33
C LYS A 875 -7.11 43.27 34.72
N ALA A 876 -8.03 43.53 33.78
CA ALA A 876 -8.19 44.81 33.08
C ALA A 876 -8.35 46.05 34.01
N GLN A 877 -8.67 45.86 35.28
CA GLN A 877 -8.71 46.91 36.32
C GLN A 877 -7.31 47.48 36.66
N ILE A 878 -6.24 46.73 36.40
CA ILE A 878 -4.85 47.07 36.75
C ILE A 878 -4.08 47.57 35.52
N VAL A 879 -4.50 47.18 34.31
CA VAL A 879 -3.93 47.64 33.03
C VAL A 879 -3.75 49.18 32.98
N PRO A 880 -4.70 50.03 33.43
CA PRO A 880 -4.50 51.48 33.45
C PRO A 880 -3.37 51.97 34.36
N GLN A 881 -3.02 51.24 35.43
CA GLN A 881 -1.91 51.58 36.33
C GLN A 881 -0.56 51.24 35.69
N LEU A 882 -0.50 50.11 34.99
CA LEU A 882 0.67 49.69 34.22
C LEU A 882 0.88 50.57 32.98
N GLN A 883 -0.21 50.96 32.31
CA GLN A 883 -0.16 51.95 31.24
C GLN A 883 0.29 53.32 31.77
N ALA A 884 -0.24 53.79 32.90
CA ALA A 884 0.22 55.04 33.52
C ALA A 884 1.71 55.02 33.93
N LEU A 885 2.28 53.85 34.23
CA LEU A 885 3.73 53.70 34.44
C LEU A 885 4.51 53.85 33.12
N ALA A 886 4.03 53.20 32.04
CA ALA A 886 4.62 53.29 30.70
C ALA A 886 4.40 54.66 30.01
N ASP A 887 3.38 55.42 30.39
CA ASP A 887 3.13 56.81 29.95
C ASP A 887 3.97 57.85 30.74
N LEU A 888 4.70 57.41 31.78
CA LEU A 888 5.63 58.26 32.54
C LEU A 888 7.07 58.11 32.04
N THR A 889 7.58 56.89 31.85
CA THR A 889 9.01 56.69 31.56
C THR A 889 9.55 57.38 30.30
N PRO A 890 8.79 57.56 29.19
CA PRO A 890 9.27 58.30 28.01
C PRO A 890 9.62 59.77 28.28
N GLU A 891 9.01 60.44 29.25
CA GLU A 891 9.35 61.86 29.54
C GLU A 891 10.72 62.01 30.22
N LEU A 892 11.19 60.96 30.91
CA LEU A 892 12.59 60.90 31.36
C LEU A 892 13.52 60.73 30.15
N VAL A 893 13.17 59.85 29.21
CA VAL A 893 13.92 59.65 27.96
C VAL A 893 14.00 60.96 27.17
N ASN A 894 12.89 61.70 27.05
CA ASN A 894 12.82 63.04 26.44
C ASN A 894 13.75 64.04 27.13
N PHE A 895 13.79 64.10 28.46
CA PHE A 895 14.75 64.92 29.19
C PHE A 895 16.20 64.54 28.87
N GLY A 896 16.53 63.25 28.93
CA GLY A 896 17.89 62.75 28.73
C GLY A 896 18.42 63.02 27.32
N PHE A 897 17.62 62.70 26.29
CA PHE A 897 17.97 62.98 24.89
C PHE A 897 17.94 64.47 24.57
N GLY A 898 16.95 65.24 25.05
CA GLY A 898 16.88 66.69 24.85
C GLY A 898 18.10 67.42 25.42
N LEU A 899 18.55 67.02 26.62
CA LEU A 899 19.77 67.54 27.24
C LEU A 899 21.01 67.14 26.44
N ALA A 900 21.11 65.89 25.97
CA ALA A 900 22.22 65.45 25.11
C ALA A 900 22.26 66.20 23.76
N GLN A 901 21.10 66.44 23.14
CA GLN A 901 20.98 67.17 21.87
C GLN A 901 21.36 68.66 21.99
N GLN A 902 21.20 69.27 23.16
CA GLN A 902 21.63 70.66 23.40
C GLN A 902 23.11 70.74 23.83
N VAL A 903 23.56 69.84 24.72
CA VAL A 903 24.92 69.87 25.26
C VAL A 903 25.96 69.41 24.22
N MET A 904 25.72 68.34 23.48
CA MET A 904 26.77 67.77 22.62
C MET A 904 27.20 68.70 21.47
N PRO A 905 26.30 69.40 20.75
CA PRO A 905 26.71 70.43 19.78
C PRO A 905 27.42 71.61 20.44
N TYR A 906 26.99 72.06 21.63
CA TYR A 906 27.69 73.12 22.35
C TYR A 906 29.15 72.74 22.66
N LEU A 907 29.39 71.52 23.17
CA LEU A 907 30.75 71.05 23.48
C LEU A 907 31.62 70.82 22.23
N ASN A 908 31.04 70.26 21.16
CA ASN A 908 31.79 69.87 19.97
C ASN A 908 31.98 71.03 18.97
N GLU A 909 30.93 71.76 18.64
CA GLU A 909 30.95 72.80 17.63
C GLU A 909 31.50 74.10 18.22
N LYS A 910 30.92 74.59 19.32
CA LYS A 910 31.32 75.90 19.88
C LYS A 910 32.59 75.84 20.71
N VAL A 911 32.65 74.96 21.69
CA VAL A 911 33.77 74.92 22.65
C VAL A 911 35.04 74.33 22.03
N ARG A 912 34.91 73.27 21.21
CA ARG A 912 36.07 72.63 20.55
C ARG A 912 36.32 73.09 19.11
N GLY A 913 35.29 73.39 18.32
CA GLY A 913 35.42 73.88 16.94
C GLY A 913 35.75 75.37 16.88
N ASP A 914 34.81 76.22 17.29
CA ASP A 914 34.95 77.69 17.27
C ASP A 914 35.88 78.23 18.38
N LYS A 915 36.26 77.38 19.35
CA LYS A 915 37.04 77.71 20.54
C LYS A 915 36.41 78.78 21.45
N GLU A 916 35.08 78.77 21.56
CA GLU A 916 34.37 79.57 22.58
C GLU A 916 34.74 79.07 24.00
N GLN A 917 34.89 80.01 24.95
CA GLN A 917 35.08 79.68 26.37
C GLN A 917 33.94 78.79 26.90
N PHE A 918 34.30 77.69 27.57
CA PHE A 918 33.33 76.82 28.22
C PHE A 918 32.66 77.53 29.39
N LYS A 919 31.33 77.63 29.36
CA LYS A 919 30.51 78.29 30.39
C LYS A 919 29.50 77.33 30.98
N LEU A 920 29.69 76.98 32.24
CA LEU A 920 28.79 76.07 32.96
C LEU A 920 27.35 76.59 33.00
N SER A 921 27.16 77.92 33.02
CA SER A 921 25.84 78.58 32.93
C SER A 921 25.03 78.14 31.71
N ASN A 922 25.68 77.87 30.57
CA ASN A 922 24.99 77.44 29.35
C ASN A 922 24.46 76.01 29.51
N VAL A 923 25.27 75.12 30.09
CA VAL A 923 24.86 73.73 30.38
C VAL A 923 23.70 73.71 31.38
N LEU A 924 23.73 74.56 32.41
CA LEU A 924 22.62 74.69 33.37
C LEU A 924 21.34 75.27 32.74
N ALA A 925 21.47 76.20 31.79
CA ALA A 925 20.33 76.68 31.00
C ALA A 925 19.73 75.57 30.13
N PHE A 926 20.56 74.71 29.51
CA PHE A 926 20.08 73.53 28.76
C PHE A 926 19.40 72.49 29.66
N VAL A 927 19.86 72.32 30.91
CA VAL A 927 19.15 71.51 31.92
C VAL A 927 17.79 72.10 32.24
N GLN A 928 17.70 73.42 32.47
CA GLN A 928 16.43 74.10 32.74
C GLN A 928 15.47 73.99 31.55
N GLN A 929 15.94 74.25 30.33
CA GLN A 929 15.16 74.14 29.09
C GLN A 929 14.67 72.70 28.86
N SER A 930 15.53 71.70 29.01
CA SER A 930 15.17 70.28 28.82
C SER A 930 14.20 69.79 29.90
N ALA A 931 14.38 70.19 31.16
CA ALA A 931 13.49 69.83 32.27
C ALA A 931 12.10 70.46 32.10
N THR A 932 12.02 71.73 31.70
CA THR A 932 10.75 72.43 31.48
C THR A 932 10.01 71.96 30.23
N ALA A 933 10.73 71.58 29.16
CA ALA A 933 10.15 71.08 27.93
C ALA A 933 9.50 69.69 28.05
N SER A 934 9.95 68.84 28.97
CA SER A 934 9.42 67.48 29.20
C SER A 934 8.69 67.39 30.54
N VAL A 935 9.40 67.00 31.60
CA VAL A 935 8.89 66.74 32.95
C VAL A 935 8.12 67.94 33.55
N GLY A 936 8.56 69.17 33.26
CA GLY A 936 7.98 70.40 33.80
C GLY A 936 6.58 70.75 33.29
N GLN A 937 6.09 70.13 32.20
CA GLN A 937 4.75 70.45 31.69
C GLN A 937 3.61 70.11 32.68
N ARG A 938 3.84 69.19 33.63
CA ARG A 938 2.81 68.69 34.57
C ARG A 938 2.79 69.40 35.94
N ASN A 939 3.84 70.12 36.33
CA ASN A 939 3.94 70.81 37.64
C ASN A 939 4.17 72.31 37.47
N LYS A 940 3.55 73.14 38.33
CA LYS A 940 3.60 74.62 38.25
C LYS A 940 4.34 75.29 39.42
N ASP A 941 5.08 74.51 40.20
CA ASP A 941 5.74 74.97 41.42
C ASP A 941 7.15 75.50 41.15
N ASP A 942 7.65 76.41 42.00
CA ASP A 942 9.00 77.01 41.94
C ASP A 942 10.17 76.02 42.25
N ALA A 943 9.98 74.73 41.98
CA ALA A 943 10.99 73.69 42.21
C ALA A 943 12.16 73.79 41.23
N SER A 944 13.38 73.47 41.68
CA SER A 944 14.54 73.49 40.80
C SER A 944 14.44 72.45 39.69
N SER A 945 15.08 72.69 38.54
CA SER A 945 15.03 71.79 37.38
C SER A 945 15.52 70.36 37.70
N TRP A 946 16.47 70.23 38.65
CA TRP A 946 16.91 68.93 39.15
C TRP A 946 15.86 68.24 40.03
N GLU A 947 15.13 68.99 40.86
CA GLU A 947 14.06 68.46 41.71
C GLU A 947 12.83 68.04 40.91
N LEU A 948 12.48 68.77 39.84
CA LEU A 948 11.41 68.35 38.92
C LEU A 948 11.66 66.93 38.38
N VAL A 949 12.86 66.66 37.85
CA VAL A 949 13.24 65.33 37.34
C VAL A 949 13.34 64.31 38.48
N ALA A 950 13.91 64.66 39.64
CA ALA A 950 14.02 63.76 40.79
C ALA A 950 12.65 63.33 41.36
N ASN A 951 11.69 64.26 41.40
CA ASN A 951 10.31 64.01 41.83
C ASN A 951 9.59 63.10 40.82
N PHE A 952 9.85 63.27 39.53
CA PHE A 952 9.24 62.45 38.48
C PHE A 952 9.80 61.02 38.43
N ILE A 953 11.12 60.82 38.63
CA ILE A 953 11.68 59.47 38.88
C ILE A 953 11.05 58.87 40.15
N SER A 954 10.83 59.67 41.18
CA SER A 954 10.16 59.22 42.41
C SER A 954 8.69 58.84 42.19
N GLN A 955 7.99 59.49 41.24
CA GLN A 955 6.64 59.10 40.81
C GLN A 955 6.64 57.74 40.09
N VAL A 956 7.56 57.51 39.15
CA VAL A 956 7.77 56.20 38.51
C VAL A 956 8.03 55.11 39.55
N MET A 957 8.86 55.40 40.57
CA MET A 957 9.08 54.49 41.69
C MET A 957 7.82 54.23 42.52
N GLN A 958 6.95 55.23 42.72
CA GLN A 958 5.70 55.07 43.47
C GLN A 958 4.70 54.20 42.72
N GLU A 959 4.43 54.45 41.43
CA GLU A 959 3.50 53.63 40.66
C GLU A 959 3.99 52.18 40.54
N ALA A 960 5.29 51.96 40.29
CA ALA A 960 5.88 50.61 40.27
C ALA A 960 5.73 49.87 41.62
N ASN A 961 5.81 50.58 42.75
CA ASN A 961 5.58 49.99 44.08
C ASN A 961 4.09 49.74 44.40
N LYS A 962 3.15 50.54 43.87
CA LYS A 962 1.70 50.27 44.01
C LYS A 962 1.28 49.05 43.19
N LEU A 963 1.88 48.87 42.02
CA LEU A 963 1.56 47.80 41.08
C LEU A 963 2.15 46.43 41.52
N MET A 964 3.29 46.43 42.23
CA MET A 964 3.97 45.20 42.62
C MET A 964 3.12 44.24 43.48
N PRO A 965 2.39 44.65 44.55
CA PRO A 965 1.52 43.75 45.31
C PRO A 965 0.37 43.20 44.46
N ALA A 966 -0.27 44.06 43.67
CA ALA A 966 -1.38 43.67 42.80
C ALA A 966 -0.98 42.62 41.74
N ALA A 967 0.28 42.65 41.27
CA ALA A 967 0.82 41.63 40.36
C ALA A 967 1.18 40.28 41.05
N MET A 968 1.28 40.25 42.38
CA MET A 968 1.57 39.04 43.16
C MET A 968 0.28 38.34 43.62
N GLU A 969 -0.75 39.11 43.98
CA GLU A 969 -2.02 38.62 44.50
C GLU A 969 -2.82 37.85 43.44
N HIS A 970 -3.15 36.59 43.72
CA HIS A 970 -3.85 35.72 42.77
C HIS A 970 -5.29 36.18 42.49
N GLU A 971 -5.90 36.98 43.37
CA GLU A 971 -7.20 37.62 43.12
C GLU A 971 -7.16 38.63 41.98
N HIS A 972 -5.97 39.11 41.61
CA HIS A 972 -5.74 40.10 40.57
C HIS A 972 -5.23 39.52 39.25
N VAL A 973 -5.04 38.19 39.18
CA VAL A 973 -4.64 37.44 37.98
C VAL A 973 -5.86 36.91 37.23
N LEU A 974 -5.80 36.94 35.91
CA LEU A 974 -6.73 36.31 34.97
C LEU A 974 -6.01 35.17 34.24
N LYS A 975 -6.59 33.97 34.21
CA LYS A 975 -6.05 32.87 33.39
C LYS A 975 -6.58 32.97 31.96
N LEU A 976 -5.69 33.08 30.97
CA LEU A 976 -6.05 33.11 29.56
C LEU A 976 -6.38 31.69 29.10
N SER A 977 -7.64 31.46 28.74
CA SER A 977 -8.16 30.17 28.28
C SER A 977 -8.58 30.25 26.81
N GLY A 978 -8.23 29.24 26.02
CA GLY A 978 -8.57 29.12 24.60
C GLY A 978 -8.11 27.78 24.06
N THR A 979 -8.83 27.25 23.06
CA THR A 979 -8.39 26.07 22.30
C THR A 979 -7.71 26.59 21.04
N ALA A 980 -6.54 26.06 20.68
CA ALA A 980 -5.82 26.54 19.50
C ALA A 980 -6.61 26.26 18.20
N PRO A 981 -6.66 27.20 17.24
CA PRO A 981 -7.53 27.11 16.07
C PRO A 981 -7.30 25.84 15.26
N TRP A 982 -6.06 25.41 15.09
CA TRP A 982 -5.72 24.15 14.40
C TRP A 982 -6.32 22.89 15.05
N VAL A 983 -6.54 22.88 16.37
CA VAL A 983 -7.19 21.75 17.06
C VAL A 983 -8.69 21.70 16.77
N LEU A 984 -9.34 22.85 16.66
CA LEU A 984 -10.75 22.96 16.24
C LEU A 984 -10.89 22.60 14.76
N ARG A 985 -10.01 23.15 13.92
CA ARG A 985 -9.93 22.90 12.47
C ARG A 985 -9.72 21.44 12.13
N VAL A 986 -8.88 20.72 12.87
CA VAL A 986 -8.74 19.26 12.75
C VAL A 986 -10.06 18.53 13.01
N ALA A 987 -10.89 18.99 13.97
CA ALA A 987 -12.18 18.38 14.24
C ALA A 987 -13.19 18.68 13.11
N GLU A 988 -13.19 19.90 12.56
CA GLU A 988 -13.97 20.24 11.35
C GLU A 988 -13.58 19.34 10.16
N ILE A 989 -12.28 19.23 9.86
CA ILE A 989 -11.76 18.43 8.75
C ILE A 989 -12.14 16.95 8.94
N LYS A 990 -12.08 16.42 10.16
CA LYS A 990 -12.51 15.04 10.48
C LYS A 990 -14.02 14.84 10.40
N ALA A 991 -14.82 15.85 10.70
CA ALA A 991 -16.26 15.80 10.48
C ALA A 991 -16.61 15.87 8.98
N ALA A 992 -15.97 16.76 8.22
CA ALA A 992 -16.18 16.90 6.78
C ALA A 992 -15.75 15.65 6.00
N THR A 993 -14.57 15.09 6.30
CA THR A 993 -14.08 13.86 5.65
C THR A 993 -14.84 12.59 6.05
N ALA A 994 -15.54 12.59 7.18
CA ALA A 994 -16.46 11.52 7.56
C ALA A 994 -17.77 11.53 6.74
N VAL A 995 -18.20 12.70 6.24
CA VAL A 995 -19.39 12.85 5.40
C VAL A 995 -18.98 12.82 3.92
N ASN A 996 -18.58 11.65 3.43
CA ASN A 996 -18.19 11.46 2.04
C ASN A 996 -19.43 11.38 1.12
N VAL A 997 -19.97 12.56 0.78
CA VAL A 997 -21.14 12.74 -0.10
C VAL A 997 -20.92 12.11 -1.48
N GLU A 998 -19.67 11.99 -1.95
CA GLU A 998 -19.36 11.35 -3.25
C GLU A 998 -19.44 9.82 -3.16
N ALA A 999 -19.03 9.22 -2.04
CA ALA A 999 -19.27 7.81 -1.76
C ALA A 999 -20.78 7.51 -1.61
N GLU A 1000 -21.54 8.36 -0.90
CA GLU A 1000 -23.00 8.21 -0.79
C GLU A 1000 -23.70 8.31 -2.15
N ARG A 1001 -23.31 9.28 -3.00
CA ARG A 1001 -23.80 9.40 -4.38
C ARG A 1001 -23.43 8.20 -5.24
N LYS A 1002 -22.21 7.67 -5.12
CA LYS A 1002 -21.77 6.51 -5.89
C LYS A 1002 -22.46 5.22 -5.45
N VAL A 1003 -22.74 5.06 -4.15
CA VAL A 1003 -23.58 3.97 -3.63
C VAL A 1003 -25.02 4.08 -4.13
N ALA A 1004 -25.60 5.29 -4.17
CA ALA A 1004 -26.93 5.51 -4.73
C ALA A 1004 -26.99 5.19 -6.24
N GLN A 1005 -26.01 5.65 -7.01
CA GLN A 1005 -25.89 5.33 -8.45
C GLN A 1005 -25.77 3.82 -8.69
N LEU A 1006 -24.85 3.14 -7.99
CA LEU A 1006 -24.67 1.68 -8.11
C LEU A 1006 -25.92 0.90 -7.69
N ASN A 1007 -26.68 1.39 -6.71
CA ASN A 1007 -27.99 0.82 -6.35
C ASN A 1007 -29.03 1.00 -7.47
N ASP A 1008 -29.10 2.16 -8.11
CA ASP A 1008 -30.04 2.41 -9.21
C ASP A 1008 -29.67 1.60 -10.47
N GLU A 1009 -28.37 1.44 -10.75
CA GLU A 1009 -27.83 0.56 -11.78
C GLU A 1009 -28.13 -0.92 -11.47
N MET A 1010 -27.93 -1.37 -10.23
CA MET A 1010 -28.34 -2.71 -9.77
C MET A 1010 -29.85 -2.93 -9.93
N GLN A 1011 -30.68 -1.92 -9.61
CA GLN A 1011 -32.13 -1.99 -9.83
C GLN A 1011 -32.51 -1.95 -11.32
N ALA A 1012 -31.72 -1.34 -12.19
CA ALA A 1012 -31.89 -1.43 -13.64
C ALA A 1012 -31.53 -2.83 -14.16
N LEU A 1013 -30.39 -3.38 -13.75
CA LEU A 1013 -29.97 -4.75 -14.09
C LEU A 1013 -30.98 -5.80 -13.60
N ALA A 1014 -31.49 -5.68 -12.37
CA ALA A 1014 -32.52 -6.58 -11.82
C ALA A 1014 -33.85 -6.51 -12.60
N ARG A 1015 -34.20 -5.36 -13.19
CA ARG A 1015 -35.35 -5.24 -14.12
C ARG A 1015 -35.07 -5.89 -15.46
N THR A 1016 -33.86 -5.72 -16.00
CA THR A 1016 -33.42 -6.36 -17.25
C THR A 1016 -33.37 -7.89 -17.12
N LEU A 1017 -32.87 -8.43 -16.00
CA LEU A 1017 -32.87 -9.87 -15.72
C LEU A 1017 -34.30 -10.42 -15.72
N ARG A 1018 -35.22 -9.84 -14.95
CA ARG A 1018 -36.64 -10.27 -14.94
C ARG A 1018 -37.30 -10.24 -16.32
N ALA A 1019 -36.95 -9.27 -17.16
CA ALA A 1019 -37.43 -9.21 -18.54
C ALA A 1019 -36.82 -10.33 -19.43
N ARG A 1020 -35.57 -10.74 -19.17
CA ARG A 1020 -34.95 -11.92 -19.80
C ARG A 1020 -35.55 -13.22 -19.30
N ASP A 1021 -35.81 -13.35 -17.99
CA ASP A 1021 -36.47 -14.52 -17.41
C ASP A 1021 -37.86 -14.73 -18.02
N GLN A 1022 -38.65 -13.64 -18.14
CA GLN A 1022 -39.94 -13.67 -18.83
C GLN A 1022 -39.77 -14.06 -20.31
N GLN A 1023 -38.79 -13.49 -21.03
CA GLN A 1023 -38.52 -13.86 -22.43
C GLN A 1023 -38.11 -15.34 -22.58
N ILE A 1024 -37.37 -15.89 -21.61
CA ILE A 1024 -36.99 -17.30 -21.56
C ILE A 1024 -38.23 -18.17 -21.31
N GLN A 1025 -39.11 -17.82 -20.37
CA GLN A 1025 -40.37 -18.52 -20.12
C GLN A 1025 -41.30 -18.50 -21.36
N GLU A 1026 -41.46 -17.35 -22.00
CA GLU A 1026 -42.21 -17.21 -23.26
C GLU A 1026 -41.59 -18.07 -24.39
N SER A 1027 -40.25 -18.19 -24.42
CA SER A 1027 -39.57 -19.07 -25.38
C SER A 1027 -39.74 -20.56 -25.06
N GLY A 1028 -39.75 -20.96 -23.79
CA GLY A 1028 -39.99 -22.34 -23.35
C GLY A 1028 -41.40 -22.81 -23.70
N ILE A 1029 -42.43 -22.00 -23.38
CA ILE A 1029 -43.83 -22.27 -23.76
C ILE A 1029 -43.96 -22.39 -25.29
N LYS A 1030 -43.19 -21.59 -26.05
CA LYS A 1030 -43.15 -21.67 -27.51
C LYS A 1030 -42.44 -22.93 -28.03
N ILE A 1031 -41.43 -23.44 -27.32
CA ILE A 1031 -40.76 -24.71 -27.62
C ILE A 1031 -41.74 -25.87 -27.36
N GLU A 1032 -42.37 -25.96 -26.18
CA GLU A 1032 -43.41 -26.96 -25.88
C GLU A 1032 -44.52 -26.98 -26.94
N LEU A 1033 -44.97 -25.80 -27.38
CA LEU A 1033 -46.00 -25.67 -28.42
C LEU A 1033 -45.52 -26.21 -29.78
N MET A 1034 -44.24 -26.05 -30.12
CA MET A 1034 -43.65 -26.57 -31.35
C MET A 1034 -43.36 -28.07 -31.25
N GLU A 1035 -42.95 -28.57 -30.09
CA GLU A 1035 -42.78 -30.01 -29.82
C GLU A 1035 -44.12 -30.75 -29.92
N ARG A 1036 -45.18 -30.24 -29.28
CA ARG A 1036 -46.54 -30.80 -29.42
C ARG A 1036 -47.04 -30.77 -30.87
N ARG A 1037 -46.67 -29.76 -31.65
CA ARG A 1037 -46.95 -29.70 -33.10
C ARG A 1037 -46.12 -30.69 -33.91
N MET A 1038 -44.84 -30.86 -33.56
CA MET A 1038 -43.94 -31.80 -34.21
C MET A 1038 -44.35 -33.25 -33.92
N GLU A 1039 -44.79 -33.56 -32.70
CA GLU A 1039 -45.32 -34.88 -32.34
C GLU A 1039 -46.69 -35.15 -32.99
N ALA A 1040 -47.55 -34.14 -33.12
CA ALA A 1040 -48.78 -34.24 -33.92
C ALA A 1040 -48.47 -34.47 -35.41
N SER A 1041 -47.47 -33.77 -35.96
CA SER A 1041 -46.99 -33.97 -37.33
C SER A 1041 -46.32 -35.33 -37.51
N LYS A 1042 -45.66 -35.87 -36.48
CA LYS A 1042 -45.11 -37.23 -36.49
C LYS A 1042 -46.23 -38.26 -36.55
N LYS A 1043 -47.24 -38.15 -35.68
CA LYS A 1043 -48.44 -39.01 -35.69
C LYS A 1043 -49.22 -38.94 -37.01
N GLN A 1044 -49.20 -37.79 -37.70
CA GLN A 1044 -49.71 -37.66 -39.07
C GLN A 1044 -48.82 -38.38 -40.10
N GLY A 1045 -47.50 -38.32 -39.96
CA GLY A 1045 -46.56 -39.09 -40.78
C GLY A 1045 -46.69 -40.61 -40.58
N ASP A 1046 -46.74 -41.06 -39.33
CA ASP A 1046 -46.96 -42.46 -38.96
C ASP A 1046 -48.28 -42.98 -39.57
N ALA A 1047 -49.37 -42.20 -39.46
CA ALA A 1047 -50.66 -42.53 -40.07
C ALA A 1047 -50.65 -42.50 -41.62
N ILE A 1048 -49.81 -41.69 -42.26
CA ILE A 1048 -49.60 -41.73 -43.71
C ILE A 1048 -48.88 -43.02 -44.10
N VAL A 1049 -47.86 -43.44 -43.35
CA VAL A 1049 -47.15 -44.70 -43.59
C VAL A 1049 -48.08 -45.91 -43.40
N ASP A 1050 -48.96 -45.90 -42.41
CA ASP A 1050 -49.98 -46.95 -42.25
C ASP A 1050 -50.97 -46.97 -43.43
N LEU A 1051 -51.45 -45.80 -43.89
CA LEU A 1051 -52.31 -45.70 -45.08
C LEU A 1051 -51.59 -46.13 -46.36
N GLU A 1052 -50.30 -45.85 -46.52
CA GLU A 1052 -49.48 -46.35 -47.65
C GLU A 1052 -49.31 -47.87 -47.59
N ASN A 1053 -49.13 -48.44 -46.40
CA ASN A 1053 -49.08 -49.88 -46.18
C ASN A 1053 -50.43 -50.55 -46.47
N GLU A 1054 -51.56 -49.94 -46.08
CA GLU A 1054 -52.90 -50.41 -46.45
C GLU A 1054 -53.16 -50.29 -47.96
N LEU A 1055 -52.74 -49.20 -48.59
CA LEU A 1055 -52.85 -49.01 -50.04
C LEU A 1055 -51.98 -50.01 -50.81
N MET A 1056 -50.79 -50.37 -50.30
CA MET A 1056 -49.98 -51.46 -50.87
C MET A 1056 -50.64 -52.83 -50.69
N LYS A 1057 -51.27 -53.12 -49.54
CA LYS A 1057 -52.05 -54.36 -49.34
C LYS A 1057 -53.24 -54.41 -50.31
N ALA A 1058 -53.97 -53.30 -50.46
CA ALA A 1058 -55.09 -53.17 -51.40
C ALA A 1058 -54.64 -53.36 -52.85
N ARG A 1059 -53.53 -52.75 -53.28
CA ARG A 1059 -52.93 -52.98 -54.62
C ARG A 1059 -52.43 -54.41 -54.83
N LYS A 1060 -51.98 -55.09 -53.77
CA LYS A 1060 -51.62 -56.52 -53.87
C LYS A 1060 -52.86 -57.42 -54.01
N GLN A 1061 -53.97 -57.05 -53.37
CA GLN A 1061 -55.27 -57.71 -53.58
C GLN A 1061 -55.85 -57.39 -54.96
N GLU A 1062 -55.76 -56.14 -55.42
CA GLU A 1062 -56.14 -55.69 -56.77
C GLU A 1062 -55.44 -56.53 -57.83
N ARG A 1063 -54.10 -56.67 -57.77
CA ARG A 1063 -53.35 -57.57 -58.65
C ARG A 1063 -53.75 -59.03 -58.51
N ALA A 1064 -53.97 -59.55 -57.30
CA ALA A 1064 -54.43 -60.93 -57.12
C ALA A 1064 -55.83 -61.15 -57.72
N TYR A 1065 -56.68 -60.11 -57.79
CA TYR A 1065 -57.95 -60.15 -58.52
C TYR A 1065 -57.78 -59.96 -60.04
N GLU A 1066 -56.83 -59.15 -60.51
CA GLU A 1066 -56.46 -59.07 -61.93
C GLU A 1066 -55.89 -60.41 -62.43
N GLU A 1067 -54.92 -60.99 -61.73
CA GLU A 1067 -54.34 -62.32 -61.97
C GLU A 1067 -55.44 -63.40 -61.92
N ALA A 1068 -56.36 -63.36 -60.95
CA ALA A 1068 -57.50 -64.28 -60.91
C ALA A 1068 -58.52 -64.04 -62.05
N MET A 1069 -58.67 -62.81 -62.55
CA MET A 1069 -59.49 -62.54 -63.73
C MET A 1069 -58.81 -62.96 -65.02
N GLU A 1070 -57.49 -62.81 -65.17
CA GLU A 1070 -56.72 -63.35 -66.30
C GLU A 1070 -56.76 -64.90 -66.28
N GLN A 1071 -56.62 -65.51 -65.10
CA GLN A 1071 -56.80 -66.95 -64.90
C GLN A 1071 -58.22 -67.41 -65.30
N LEU A 1072 -59.26 -66.71 -64.83
CA LEU A 1072 -60.64 -67.00 -65.20
C LEU A 1072 -60.93 -66.75 -66.69
N GLN A 1073 -60.29 -65.75 -67.31
CA GLN A 1073 -60.39 -65.45 -68.73
C GLN A 1073 -59.69 -66.54 -69.57
N ALA A 1074 -58.52 -67.03 -69.13
CA ALA A 1074 -57.82 -68.15 -69.73
C ALA A 1074 -58.59 -69.48 -69.57
N ASP A 1075 -59.22 -69.71 -68.41
CA ASP A 1075 -60.14 -70.83 -68.19
C ASP A 1075 -61.40 -70.71 -69.07
N LEU A 1076 -61.90 -69.49 -69.33
CA LEU A 1076 -63.02 -69.24 -70.23
C LEU A 1076 -62.62 -69.52 -71.69
N ASP A 1077 -61.46 -69.03 -72.14
CA ASP A 1077 -60.89 -69.32 -73.46
C ASP A 1077 -60.58 -70.83 -73.63
N ALA A 1078 -60.12 -71.51 -72.57
CA ALA A 1078 -59.94 -72.96 -72.55
C ALA A 1078 -61.28 -73.70 -72.64
N LEU A 1079 -62.31 -73.26 -71.89
CA LEU A 1079 -63.67 -73.78 -71.98
C LEU A 1079 -64.37 -73.45 -73.31
N GLU A 1080 -63.97 -72.39 -74.01
CA GLU A 1080 -64.39 -72.09 -75.40
C GLU A 1080 -63.68 -73.00 -76.40
N GLN A 1081 -62.37 -73.25 -76.26
CA GLN A 1081 -61.65 -74.23 -77.07
C GLN A 1081 -62.17 -75.65 -76.85
N ASP A 1082 -62.49 -76.03 -75.61
CA ASP A 1082 -63.08 -77.32 -75.29
C ASP A 1082 -64.55 -77.38 -75.68
N ASN A 1083 -65.28 -76.25 -75.70
CA ASN A 1083 -66.55 -76.14 -76.43
C ASN A 1083 -66.37 -76.41 -77.93
N ALA A 1084 -65.33 -75.87 -78.56
CA ALA A 1084 -65.08 -76.07 -79.98
C ALA A 1084 -64.73 -77.54 -80.29
N LYS A 1085 -64.02 -78.24 -79.40
CA LYS A 1085 -63.75 -79.68 -79.48
C LYS A 1085 -65.04 -80.49 -79.23
N LEU A 1086 -65.78 -80.22 -78.14
CA LEU A 1086 -67.00 -80.93 -77.76
C LEU A 1086 -68.19 -80.65 -78.70
N LYS A 1087 -68.22 -79.53 -79.43
CA LYS A 1087 -69.20 -79.27 -80.51
C LYS A 1087 -69.10 -80.25 -81.69
N THR A 1088 -68.09 -81.14 -81.72
CA THR A 1088 -68.03 -82.27 -82.65
C THR A 1088 -68.63 -83.58 -82.11
N ALA A 1089 -69.12 -83.62 -80.86
CA ALA A 1089 -69.70 -84.80 -80.22
C ALA A 1089 -71.02 -84.52 -79.47
N VAL A 1090 -72.15 -84.74 -80.15
CA VAL A 1090 -73.49 -85.03 -79.58
C VAL A 1090 -74.04 -83.95 -78.60
N SER A 1091 -74.77 -82.91 -79.04
CA SER A 1091 -76.11 -82.89 -79.65
C SER A 1091 -77.26 -83.51 -78.83
N THR A 1092 -78.28 -82.69 -78.53
CA THR A 1092 -79.66 -83.03 -78.06
C THR A 1092 -79.84 -83.75 -76.71
N THR A 1093 -80.25 -82.99 -75.68
CA THR A 1093 -81.64 -83.02 -75.12
C THR A 1093 -81.91 -81.81 -74.20
N GLU A 1094 -83.16 -81.54 -73.84
CA GLU A 1094 -83.63 -80.24 -73.28
C GLU A 1094 -84.44 -80.40 -71.98
N SER A 1095 -84.32 -79.46 -71.01
CA SER A 1095 -85.47 -78.75 -70.32
C SER A 1095 -85.21 -78.23 -68.89
N LYS A 1096 -85.27 -76.89 -68.76
CA LYS A 1096 -85.92 -75.99 -67.75
C LYS A 1096 -86.83 -76.58 -66.62
N PRO A 1097 -87.27 -75.77 -65.59
CA PRO A 1097 -86.64 -74.62 -64.89
C PRO A 1097 -86.98 -74.47 -63.35
N ALA A 1098 -86.51 -73.39 -62.70
CA ALA A 1098 -86.97 -72.80 -61.40
C ALA A 1098 -86.71 -73.65 -60.10
N GLY A 1099 -86.75 -73.12 -58.87
CA GLY A 1099 -87.09 -71.78 -58.34
C GLY A 1099 -86.43 -71.46 -56.97
N PRO A 1100 -86.84 -70.41 -56.21
CA PRO A 1100 -85.94 -69.76 -55.23
C PRO A 1100 -86.38 -69.79 -53.73
N GLN A 1101 -85.39 -69.60 -52.82
CA GLN A 1101 -85.50 -69.00 -51.46
C GLN A 1101 -86.43 -69.73 -50.43
N PRO A 1102 -86.64 -69.24 -49.18
CA PRO A 1102 -85.86 -68.35 -48.28
C PRO A 1102 -85.76 -68.92 -46.81
N THR A 1103 -85.48 -68.06 -45.81
CA THR A 1103 -85.97 -68.09 -44.38
C THR A 1103 -85.55 -69.25 -43.45
N GLU A 1104 -85.43 -69.13 -42.11
CA GLU A 1104 -85.29 -67.99 -41.17
C GLU A 1104 -84.77 -68.49 -39.79
N GLN A 1105 -83.95 -67.65 -39.12
CA GLN A 1105 -83.90 -67.32 -37.67
C GLN A 1105 -83.94 -68.36 -36.51
N GLU A 1106 -83.53 -67.86 -35.32
CA GLU A 1106 -83.78 -68.36 -33.94
C GLU A 1106 -83.09 -69.68 -33.47
N THR A 1107 -82.67 -69.85 -32.21
CA THR A 1107 -82.34 -68.89 -31.12
C THR A 1107 -81.27 -69.45 -30.16
N VAL A 1108 -80.67 -68.53 -29.39
CA VAL A 1108 -79.81 -68.67 -28.19
C VAL A 1108 -79.94 -69.96 -27.36
N ALA A 1109 -78.78 -70.49 -26.94
CA ALA A 1109 -78.57 -71.09 -25.63
C ALA A 1109 -77.20 -70.66 -25.08
N VAL A 1110 -77.10 -70.41 -23.77
CA VAL A 1110 -75.86 -70.01 -23.08
C VAL A 1110 -75.57 -70.98 -21.93
N GLU A 1111 -74.45 -71.67 -22.02
CA GLU A 1111 -73.73 -72.29 -20.89
C GLU A 1111 -72.23 -72.00 -21.06
N GLY A 1112 -71.45 -72.06 -19.98
CA GLY A 1112 -70.03 -71.70 -19.99
C GLY A 1112 -69.32 -72.08 -18.70
N SER A 1113 -68.28 -71.33 -18.33
CA SER A 1113 -67.50 -71.50 -17.09
C SER A 1113 -66.68 -72.79 -16.99
N LEU A 1114 -65.58 -72.87 -17.76
CA LEU A 1114 -64.42 -73.71 -17.42
C LEU A 1114 -63.09 -73.16 -18.00
N GLU A 1115 -63.10 -72.55 -19.19
CA GLU A 1115 -61.88 -72.03 -19.85
C GLU A 1115 -61.28 -70.78 -19.17
N THR A 1116 -62.10 -69.99 -18.46
CA THR A 1116 -61.68 -68.71 -17.86
C THR A 1116 -60.74 -68.84 -16.67
N SER A 1117 -60.77 -69.97 -15.94
CA SER A 1117 -59.81 -70.23 -14.84
C SER A 1117 -58.42 -70.59 -15.38
N TYR A 1118 -58.35 -71.47 -16.38
CA TYR A 1118 -57.11 -71.90 -17.02
C TYR A 1118 -56.36 -70.72 -17.67
N LEU A 1119 -57.09 -69.80 -18.31
CA LEU A 1119 -56.51 -68.57 -18.89
C LEU A 1119 -55.91 -67.64 -17.83
N LEU A 1120 -56.51 -67.51 -16.64
CA LEU A 1120 -55.96 -66.69 -15.57
C LEU A 1120 -54.68 -67.29 -14.97
N GLU A 1121 -54.65 -68.60 -14.75
CA GLU A 1121 -53.46 -69.33 -14.27
C GLU A 1121 -52.29 -69.20 -15.27
N GLN A 1122 -52.58 -69.26 -16.57
CA GLN A 1122 -51.58 -69.03 -17.63
C GLN A 1122 -51.07 -67.58 -17.67
N ILE A 1123 -51.94 -66.59 -17.44
CA ILE A 1123 -51.57 -65.17 -17.37
C ILE A 1123 -50.66 -64.89 -16.17
N ASP A 1124 -50.93 -65.46 -15.00
CA ASP A 1124 -50.08 -65.24 -13.82
C ASP A 1124 -48.75 -66.01 -13.88
N ALA A 1125 -48.71 -67.18 -14.53
CA ALA A 1125 -47.45 -67.84 -14.90
C ALA A 1125 -46.59 -66.96 -15.84
N LEU A 1126 -47.20 -66.35 -16.87
CA LEU A 1126 -46.53 -65.39 -17.76
C LEU A 1126 -46.10 -64.10 -17.05
N ARG A 1127 -46.89 -63.59 -16.09
CA ARG A 1127 -46.47 -62.48 -15.22
C ARG A 1127 -45.34 -62.89 -14.26
N GLY A 1128 -45.22 -64.16 -13.92
CA GLY A 1128 -44.08 -64.73 -13.21
C GLY A 1128 -42.80 -64.66 -14.05
N THR A 1129 -42.83 -65.21 -15.27
CA THR A 1129 -41.66 -65.22 -16.17
C THR A 1129 -41.28 -63.81 -16.65
N VAL A 1130 -42.24 -62.94 -16.95
CA VAL A 1130 -41.96 -61.53 -17.31
C VAL A 1130 -41.40 -60.74 -16.13
N ARG A 1131 -41.80 -61.01 -14.88
CA ARG A 1131 -41.14 -60.43 -13.70
C ARG A 1131 -39.71 -60.94 -13.57
N PHE A 1132 -39.50 -62.26 -13.61
CA PHE A 1132 -38.16 -62.86 -13.56
C PHE A 1132 -37.23 -62.29 -14.64
N LEU A 1133 -37.66 -62.26 -15.90
CA LEU A 1133 -36.89 -61.70 -17.02
C LEU A 1133 -36.62 -60.19 -16.89
N ARG A 1134 -37.51 -59.42 -16.25
CA ARG A 1134 -37.25 -58.00 -15.92
C ARG A 1134 -36.23 -57.86 -14.80
N THR A 1135 -36.31 -58.68 -13.75
CA THR A 1135 -35.29 -58.71 -12.68
C THR A 1135 -33.93 -59.12 -13.23
N GLU A 1136 -33.88 -60.13 -14.11
CA GLU A 1136 -32.67 -60.58 -14.80
C GLU A 1136 -32.10 -59.48 -15.72
N ASN A 1137 -32.93 -58.79 -16.51
CA ASN A 1137 -32.47 -57.65 -17.32
C ASN A 1137 -31.97 -56.48 -16.44
N SER A 1138 -32.63 -56.22 -15.31
CA SER A 1138 -32.21 -55.19 -14.36
C SER A 1138 -30.88 -55.53 -13.69
N TYR A 1139 -30.69 -56.81 -13.33
CA TYR A 1139 -29.45 -57.33 -12.76
C TYR A 1139 -28.30 -57.28 -13.77
N LEU A 1140 -28.53 -57.69 -15.02
CA LEU A 1140 -27.53 -57.67 -16.08
C LEU A 1140 -27.17 -56.24 -16.53
N ARG A 1141 -28.15 -55.36 -16.75
CA ARG A 1141 -27.89 -53.93 -17.05
C ARG A 1141 -27.25 -53.20 -15.88
N GLY A 1142 -27.65 -53.56 -14.66
CA GLY A 1142 -27.05 -53.07 -13.43
C GLY A 1142 -25.66 -53.62 -13.17
N GLN A 1143 -25.19 -54.66 -13.87
CA GLN A 1143 -23.91 -55.31 -13.56
C GLN A 1143 -22.70 -54.47 -13.94
N ASP A 1144 -22.78 -53.70 -15.03
CA ASP A 1144 -21.70 -52.77 -15.40
C ASP A 1144 -21.66 -51.59 -14.41
N LEU A 1145 -22.82 -51.04 -14.05
CA LEU A 1145 -22.97 -50.03 -12.98
C LEU A 1145 -22.49 -50.57 -11.61
N LEU A 1146 -22.72 -51.85 -11.31
CA LEU A 1146 -22.24 -52.50 -10.09
C LEU A 1146 -20.70 -52.62 -10.12
N ARG A 1147 -20.10 -52.93 -11.26
CA ARG A 1147 -18.63 -52.94 -11.43
C ARG A 1147 -18.03 -51.54 -11.35
N GLU A 1148 -18.74 -50.49 -11.78
CA GLU A 1148 -18.34 -49.11 -11.55
C GLU A 1148 -18.41 -48.75 -10.05
N ILE A 1149 -19.49 -49.12 -9.37
CA ILE A 1149 -19.67 -48.90 -7.92
C ILE A 1149 -18.65 -49.70 -7.08
N GLU A 1150 -18.35 -50.95 -7.45
CA GLU A 1150 -17.31 -51.77 -6.80
C GLU A 1150 -15.88 -51.30 -7.13
N ALA A 1151 -15.69 -50.50 -8.18
CA ALA A 1151 -14.44 -49.81 -8.49
C ALA A 1151 -14.27 -48.48 -7.76
N LEU A 1152 -15.33 -47.93 -7.15
CA LEU A 1152 -15.22 -46.76 -6.28
C LEU A 1152 -14.55 -47.12 -4.93
N PRO A 1153 -13.81 -46.18 -4.29
CA PRO A 1153 -13.24 -46.43 -2.98
C PRO A 1153 -14.33 -46.68 -1.91
N PRO A 1154 -14.19 -47.68 -1.02
CA PRO A 1154 -15.19 -47.96 -0.01
C PRO A 1154 -15.33 -46.80 0.99
N LEU A 1155 -16.55 -46.26 1.07
CA LEU A 1155 -16.92 -45.21 2.02
C LEU A 1155 -16.71 -45.70 3.45
N HIS A 1156 -16.05 -44.89 4.27
CA HIS A 1156 -15.83 -45.20 5.68
C HIS A 1156 -17.13 -44.98 6.49
N GLU A 1157 -17.43 -45.89 7.41
CA GLU A 1157 -18.61 -45.78 8.28
C GLU A 1157 -18.61 -44.47 9.09
N PRO A 1158 -19.71 -43.71 9.10
CA PRO A 1158 -19.78 -42.44 9.83
C PRO A 1158 -19.83 -42.70 11.35
N ILE A 1159 -18.75 -42.33 12.05
CA ILE A 1159 -18.64 -42.43 13.51
C ILE A 1159 -19.83 -41.70 14.17
N SER A 1160 -20.71 -42.47 14.81
CA SER A 1160 -21.93 -41.96 15.44
C SER A 1160 -21.59 -40.94 16.54
N ARG A 1161 -22.20 -39.75 16.48
CA ARG A 1161 -22.05 -38.74 17.53
C ARG A 1161 -23.02 -39.00 18.67
N GLU A 1162 -22.52 -39.03 19.90
CA GLU A 1162 -23.39 -39.01 21.09
C GLU A 1162 -24.25 -37.73 21.15
N PRO A 1163 -25.49 -37.81 21.68
CA PRO A 1163 -26.38 -36.66 21.77
C PRO A 1163 -25.90 -35.63 22.80
N THR A 1164 -26.08 -34.34 22.49
CA THR A 1164 -25.60 -33.23 23.32
C THR A 1164 -26.37 -33.13 24.64
N PRO A 1165 -25.72 -33.12 25.82
CA PRO A 1165 -26.39 -32.93 27.11
C PRO A 1165 -27.08 -31.55 27.25
N PRO A 1166 -28.16 -31.44 28.04
CA PRO A 1166 -28.90 -30.20 28.22
C PRO A 1166 -28.12 -29.14 29.03
N LEU A 1167 -28.39 -27.87 28.72
CA LEU A 1167 -27.70 -26.71 29.32
C LEU A 1167 -28.11 -26.49 30.78
N VAL A 1168 -27.11 -26.47 31.68
CA VAL A 1168 -27.22 -26.09 33.09
C VAL A 1168 -26.46 -24.76 33.30
N PRO A 1169 -27.03 -23.77 34.02
CA PRO A 1169 -26.40 -22.46 34.19
C PRO A 1169 -25.13 -22.48 35.05
N SER A 1170 -24.21 -21.55 34.75
CA SER A 1170 -22.86 -21.48 35.31
C SER A 1170 -22.81 -21.28 36.82
N THR A 1171 -22.00 -22.10 37.50
CA THR A 1171 -21.44 -21.83 38.83
C THR A 1171 -19.92 -21.72 38.74
N LEU A 1172 -19.34 -20.68 39.33
CA LEU A 1172 -17.90 -20.47 39.39
C LEU A 1172 -17.24 -21.47 40.35
N SER A 1173 -16.10 -22.05 39.96
CA SER A 1173 -15.17 -22.69 40.90
C SER A 1173 -13.74 -22.64 40.35
N ASP A 1174 -12.81 -22.09 41.14
CA ASP A 1174 -11.36 -22.27 40.97
C ASP A 1174 -10.95 -23.48 41.82
N SER A 1175 -10.41 -24.53 41.20
CA SER A 1175 -9.73 -25.63 41.90
C SER A 1175 -8.68 -26.27 40.99
N ASP A 1176 -7.41 -26.15 41.36
CA ASP A 1176 -6.33 -27.06 40.93
C ASP A 1176 -6.51 -28.45 41.59
N ASP A 1177 -5.64 -29.39 41.21
CA ASP A 1177 -5.47 -30.77 41.72
C ASP A 1177 -6.56 -31.81 41.35
N SER A 1178 -6.22 -32.66 40.37
CA SER A 1178 -6.61 -34.08 40.37
C SER A 1178 -5.62 -34.90 39.52
N ASP A 1179 -4.93 -35.86 40.13
CA ASP A 1179 -4.20 -36.93 39.42
C ASP A 1179 -5.20 -38.01 38.98
N SER A 1180 -5.15 -38.44 37.71
CA SER A 1180 -5.89 -39.61 37.22
C SER A 1180 -5.21 -40.22 35.99
N ASP A 1181 -4.64 -41.42 36.14
CA ASP A 1181 -3.98 -42.19 35.08
C ASP A 1181 -4.99 -42.84 34.11
N GLU A 1182 -5.69 -42.03 33.31
CA GLU A 1182 -6.39 -42.49 32.10
C GLU A 1182 -5.82 -41.84 30.83
N PRO A 1183 -5.70 -42.58 29.71
CA PRO A 1183 -5.18 -42.04 28.46
C PRO A 1183 -6.16 -41.03 27.87
N SER A 1184 -5.80 -39.75 27.89
CA SER A 1184 -6.65 -38.66 27.38
C SER A 1184 -7.12 -38.93 25.93
N PRO A 1185 -8.42 -38.74 25.61
CA PRO A 1185 -8.93 -38.94 24.26
C PRO A 1185 -8.20 -38.04 23.24
N PRO A 1186 -8.10 -38.46 21.97
CA PRO A 1186 -7.36 -37.70 20.96
C PRO A 1186 -7.93 -36.28 20.82
N PRO A 1187 -7.07 -35.25 20.69
CA PRO A 1187 -7.52 -33.86 20.62
C PRO A 1187 -8.40 -33.67 19.39
N THR A 1188 -9.61 -33.13 19.59
CA THR A 1188 -10.54 -32.81 18.51
C THR A 1188 -10.38 -31.35 18.08
N LEU A 1189 -10.69 -31.03 16.82
CA LEU A 1189 -10.62 -29.65 16.29
C LEU A 1189 -11.39 -28.64 17.14
N ARG A 1190 -12.52 -29.03 17.77
CA ARG A 1190 -13.25 -28.17 18.72
C ARG A 1190 -12.43 -27.88 19.99
N THR A 1191 -11.77 -28.89 20.57
CA THR A 1191 -10.91 -28.68 21.76
C THR A 1191 -9.67 -27.84 21.44
N LEU A 1192 -9.00 -28.08 20.30
CA LEU A 1192 -7.86 -27.25 19.88
C LEU A 1192 -8.29 -25.82 19.53
N SER A 1193 -9.46 -25.62 18.92
CA SER A 1193 -10.01 -24.27 18.67
C SER A 1193 -10.31 -23.51 19.97
N ALA A 1194 -10.82 -24.20 21.00
CA ALA A 1194 -11.05 -23.62 22.32
C ALA A 1194 -9.72 -23.29 23.04
N GLU A 1195 -8.76 -24.22 23.05
CA GLU A 1195 -7.43 -23.99 23.65
C GLU A 1195 -6.69 -22.85 22.93
N SER A 1196 -6.76 -22.79 21.59
CA SER A 1196 -6.22 -21.70 20.78
C SER A 1196 -6.83 -20.35 21.16
N LYS A 1197 -8.16 -20.24 21.23
CA LYS A 1197 -8.87 -19.00 21.62
C LYS A 1197 -8.55 -18.56 23.05
N LEU A 1198 -8.35 -19.49 23.98
CA LEU A 1198 -7.92 -19.19 25.35
C LEU A 1198 -6.47 -18.71 25.38
N LEU A 1199 -5.55 -19.45 24.74
CA LEU A 1199 -4.13 -19.11 24.68
C LEU A 1199 -3.90 -17.77 23.98
N TYR A 1200 -4.64 -17.46 22.91
CA TYR A 1200 -4.61 -16.16 22.23
C TYR A 1200 -5.00 -15.01 23.18
N ARG A 1201 -6.02 -15.21 24.03
CA ARG A 1201 -6.40 -14.23 25.07
C ARG A 1201 -5.35 -14.13 26.18
N GLU A 1202 -4.70 -15.23 26.57
CA GLU A 1202 -3.57 -15.21 27.51
C GLU A 1202 -2.36 -14.44 26.93
N VAL A 1203 -2.02 -14.67 25.66
CA VAL A 1203 -0.91 -14.00 24.96
C VAL A 1203 -1.20 -12.51 24.76
N ILE A 1204 -2.41 -12.12 24.33
CA ILE A 1204 -2.81 -10.71 24.26
C ILE A 1204 -2.75 -10.05 25.64
N LYS A 1205 -3.22 -10.73 26.70
CA LYS A 1205 -3.12 -10.23 28.09
C LYS A 1205 -1.67 -10.13 28.56
N TYR A 1206 -0.77 -11.00 28.07
CA TYR A 1206 0.66 -10.93 28.33
C TYR A 1206 1.32 -9.74 27.64
N THR A 1207 1.05 -9.50 26.34
CA THR A 1207 1.67 -8.42 25.57
C THR A 1207 1.13 -7.04 25.94
N SER A 1208 -0.18 -6.92 26.14
CA SER A 1208 -0.84 -5.67 26.57
C SER A 1208 -0.59 -5.27 28.03
N SER A 1209 0.10 -6.10 28.83
CA SER A 1209 0.53 -5.74 30.20
C SER A 1209 2.06 -5.75 30.35
N PRO A 1210 2.77 -4.75 29.79
CA PRO A 1210 4.20 -4.56 30.04
C PRO A 1210 4.44 -4.21 31.51
N ARG A 1211 4.99 -5.17 32.27
CA ARG A 1211 5.33 -4.99 33.69
C ARG A 1211 6.75 -4.49 33.84
N VAL A 1212 6.90 -3.21 34.17
CA VAL A 1212 8.18 -2.64 34.61
C VAL A 1212 8.58 -3.28 35.94
N VAL A 1213 9.88 -3.52 36.13
CA VAL A 1213 10.44 -4.13 37.34
C VAL A 1213 10.38 -3.14 38.50
N ASP A 1214 9.73 -3.51 39.61
CA ASP A 1214 9.65 -2.63 40.78
C ASP A 1214 10.99 -2.58 41.53
N LEU A 1215 11.63 -1.41 41.47
CA LEU A 1215 12.88 -1.09 42.18
C LEU A 1215 12.63 -0.26 43.46
N SER A 1216 11.38 0.04 43.83
CA SER A 1216 11.04 0.94 44.94
C SER A 1216 11.62 0.46 46.27
N VAL A 1217 11.59 -0.86 46.51
CA VAL A 1217 12.16 -1.51 47.70
C VAL A 1217 13.70 -1.36 47.78
N MET A 1218 14.37 -1.11 46.65
CA MET A 1218 15.81 -0.80 46.60
C MET A 1218 16.10 0.71 46.62
N ARG A 1219 15.23 1.55 46.02
CA ARG A 1219 15.38 3.02 46.06
C ARG A 1219 15.13 3.59 47.46
N ALA A 1220 14.05 3.18 48.12
CA ALA A 1220 13.70 3.61 49.48
C ALA A 1220 14.69 3.15 50.59
N LYS A 1221 15.80 2.50 50.20
CA LYS A 1221 16.93 2.15 51.08
C LYS A 1221 18.27 2.75 50.66
N ARG A 1222 18.31 3.64 49.65
CA ARG A 1222 19.51 4.46 49.36
C ARG A 1222 19.60 5.74 50.18
N GLU A 1223 18.49 6.14 50.81
CA GLU A 1223 18.38 7.36 51.63
C GLU A 1223 18.54 7.09 53.14
N GLY A 1224 18.88 5.85 53.52
CA GLY A 1224 19.10 5.42 54.91
C GLY A 1224 20.44 4.68 55.09
N GLU A 1225 21.03 4.80 56.29
CA GLU A 1225 22.45 4.48 56.54
C GLU A 1225 22.86 2.98 56.49
N LYS A 1226 24.13 2.80 56.08
CA LYS A 1226 25.10 1.72 56.43
C LYS A 1226 24.87 0.28 55.91
N PRO A 1227 25.94 -0.41 55.45
CA PRO A 1227 25.83 -1.65 54.68
C PRO A 1227 25.90 -2.94 55.53
N HIS A 1228 24.79 -3.35 56.14
CA HIS A 1228 24.61 -4.74 56.57
C HIS A 1228 23.64 -5.50 55.66
N LYS A 1229 23.87 -6.80 55.47
CA LYS A 1229 23.07 -7.70 54.62
C LYS A 1229 21.67 -7.92 55.21
N HIS A 1230 20.75 -7.02 54.90
CA HIS A 1230 19.34 -7.15 55.29
C HIS A 1230 18.59 -8.09 54.33
N TRP A 1231 17.78 -8.98 54.91
CA TRP A 1231 16.99 -9.96 54.19
C TRP A 1231 15.92 -9.28 53.29
N MET A 1232 15.77 -9.79 52.07
CA MET A 1232 14.72 -9.40 51.12
C MET A 1232 14.00 -10.67 50.66
N PRO A 1233 12.65 -10.69 50.63
CA PRO A 1233 11.91 -11.80 50.03
C PRO A 1233 12.38 -12.03 48.58
N LYS A 1234 12.77 -13.27 48.25
CA LYS A 1234 13.29 -13.65 46.92
C LYS A 1234 12.41 -13.10 45.79
N GLU A 1235 11.09 -13.16 45.97
CA GLU A 1235 10.09 -12.71 45.01
C GLU A 1235 10.15 -11.22 44.65
N LYS A 1236 10.57 -10.38 45.60
CA LYS A 1236 10.69 -8.93 45.39
C LYS A 1236 12.05 -8.53 44.81
N THR A 1237 13.01 -9.44 44.69
CA THR A 1237 14.30 -9.14 44.05
C THR A 1237 14.09 -8.85 42.55
N PRO A 1238 14.73 -7.81 41.97
CA PRO A 1238 14.56 -7.47 40.55
C PRO A 1238 14.85 -8.65 39.60
N ALA A 1239 15.88 -9.43 39.92
CA ALA A 1239 16.25 -10.63 39.17
C ALA A 1239 15.12 -11.69 39.14
N TYR A 1240 14.42 -11.89 40.26
CA TYR A 1240 13.28 -12.83 40.29
C TYR A 1240 12.03 -12.26 39.63
N GLN A 1241 11.77 -10.95 39.72
CA GLN A 1241 10.66 -10.32 38.99
C GLN A 1241 10.83 -10.51 37.46
N VAL A 1242 12.04 -10.25 36.94
CA VAL A 1242 12.40 -10.51 35.53
C VAL A 1242 12.32 -12.00 35.19
N LEU A 1243 12.89 -12.87 36.04
CA LEU A 1243 12.87 -14.31 35.82
C LEU A 1243 11.43 -14.87 35.79
N LYS A 1244 10.56 -14.42 36.70
CA LYS A 1244 9.15 -14.82 36.72
C LYS A 1244 8.42 -14.38 35.45
N ARG A 1245 8.59 -13.12 35.02
CA ARG A 1245 7.99 -12.63 33.76
C ARG A 1245 8.51 -13.41 32.54
N LYS A 1246 9.82 -13.71 32.50
CA LYS A 1246 10.43 -14.55 31.45
C LYS A 1246 9.88 -15.98 31.47
N MET A 1247 9.75 -16.61 32.64
CA MET A 1247 9.18 -17.95 32.81
C MET A 1247 7.70 -18.01 32.41
N GLU A 1248 6.92 -16.96 32.68
CA GLU A 1248 5.55 -16.81 32.18
C GLU A 1248 5.52 -16.78 30.64
N GLY A 1249 6.42 -16.01 30.01
CA GLY A 1249 6.56 -15.96 28.55
C GLY A 1249 7.02 -17.28 27.93
N GLU A 1250 8.00 -17.95 28.53
CA GLU A 1250 8.46 -19.28 28.09
C GLU A 1250 7.44 -20.39 28.32
N LYS A 1251 6.54 -20.26 29.32
CA LYS A 1251 5.40 -21.18 29.51
C LYS A 1251 4.36 -20.98 28.41
N LEU A 1252 4.02 -19.73 28.08
CA LEU A 1252 3.12 -19.42 26.96
C LEU A 1252 3.70 -19.85 25.61
N GLY A 1253 4.99 -19.58 25.35
CA GLY A 1253 5.67 -20.03 24.14
C GLY A 1253 5.67 -21.55 23.99
N ARG A 1254 5.94 -22.29 25.07
CA ARG A 1254 5.84 -23.77 25.06
C ARG A 1254 4.42 -24.28 24.88
N ARG A 1255 3.40 -23.62 25.45
CA ARG A 1255 1.99 -23.96 25.18
C ARG A 1255 1.62 -23.69 23.72
N LEU A 1256 2.10 -22.59 23.13
CA LEU A 1256 1.85 -22.26 21.73
C LEU A 1256 2.52 -23.27 20.78
N GLN A 1257 3.78 -23.61 21.03
CA GLN A 1257 4.49 -24.63 20.26
C GLN A 1257 3.82 -26.01 20.41
N GLY A 1258 3.51 -26.45 21.63
CA GLY A 1258 2.82 -27.72 21.86
C GLY A 1258 1.36 -27.76 21.38
N LEU A 1259 0.72 -26.60 21.18
CA LEU A 1259 -0.57 -26.49 20.47
C LEU A 1259 -0.37 -26.62 18.96
N LEU A 1260 0.65 -25.95 18.40
CA LEU A 1260 1.00 -26.00 16.98
C LEU A 1260 1.41 -27.41 16.56
N GLU A 1261 2.27 -28.08 17.34
CA GLU A 1261 2.68 -29.48 17.15
C GLU A 1261 1.50 -30.46 17.25
N ARG A 1262 0.57 -30.26 18.20
CA ARG A 1262 -0.68 -31.05 18.24
C ARG A 1262 -1.62 -30.76 17.07
N THR A 1263 -1.61 -29.54 16.53
CA THR A 1263 -2.44 -29.17 15.38
C THR A 1263 -1.86 -29.73 14.08
N SER A 1264 -0.54 -29.65 13.88
CA SER A 1264 0.11 -30.27 12.73
C SER A 1264 0.07 -31.80 12.78
N ALA A 1265 0.14 -32.42 13.97
CA ALA A 1265 -0.07 -33.86 14.14
C ALA A 1265 -1.54 -34.30 13.93
N LEU A 1266 -2.50 -33.36 13.88
CA LEU A 1266 -3.89 -33.61 13.51
C LEU A 1266 -4.14 -33.30 12.01
N ALA A 1267 -3.35 -32.40 11.41
CA ALA A 1267 -3.37 -32.13 9.96
C ALA A 1267 -2.49 -33.09 9.13
N ALA A 1268 -1.65 -33.90 9.79
CA ALA A 1268 -0.87 -35.00 9.23
C ALA A 1268 -1.42 -36.38 9.65
N ARG A 1269 -2.72 -36.43 9.95
CA ARG A 1269 -3.53 -37.60 10.29
C ARG A 1269 -4.80 -37.60 9.45
#